data_AF-A0A2W4UH15-F1
#
_entry.id   AF-A0A2W4UH15-F1
#
_cell.length_a   1.000
_cell.length_b   1.000
_cell.length_c   1.000
_cell.angle_alpha   90.00
_cell.angle_beta   90.00
_cell.angle_gamma   90.00
#
_symmetry.space_group_name_H-M   'P 1'
#
loop_
_entity.id
_entity.type
_entity.pdbx_description
1 polymer ?
#
loop_
_entity_poly.entity_id
_entity_poly.type
_entity_poly.pdbx_seq_one_letter_code
_entity_poly.pdbx_strand_id
1 'polypeptide(L)'
;MDRFRVEVISQHPNPQQTIYAAMHQDYAEAFVWDQRNEWPSEEKAGELIIRNLLKGGRGHFGPLEHPQIVLNCGFFPHSTMQQIRTHRVGLSFDVQCLSGDTEITFVHASGGLKKYRISELYDLWENGEKAVRERKVKGRNGEPRGLYRRDCKKRLRKMKLRVLNEDTGFFETSALKSVMCSGKQPVYRLTLADGKTLDCTANHRLFTAKGWQRMGEAVGLVADADYTALAMSRRCQVMCNGTVLSVALYAQKAWLTAQAQKGLHANAIAQLCDASPDVIRYWAKKHSLSLPSGHHQWSKTVVGSGIYREQRWLESQLSNGKNVAQMAKAASCSIETIKKWVYHYNLSLNKRSPGTQNPWNKGFKGYNLDSTPESRETRRENAAKYTQRGEDSVFWKGGVSTDRTLIGAWTRQTAPQVHKQFDYICQHCGERGGALHAHHLVPVFADINLAYEFKNLVSVCKSCHTKIHSQNLELEFAKNFQPITEPAQWKEKPVPAGRKLAAHAVEIIKVEFLGFQTTYDLEVEEPWHNFVANGLVVHNSFRYTGSRILDVVNGKTDVEDVFYLRPVGAYSDRQGKKYDYTEALRQEDLDWCRQGCAHYKTRIDQGFSEEHARGLIPFDVRQHWVLSANARSLMHLLDLRWKADAQLEAQKLCEAIWPHFQAWVPAVADWYETTRLKKARLSP
;
A
#
# COMPACT_ATOMS: atom_id res chain seq x y z
N MET A 1 -23.36 28.00 -13.57
CA MET A 1 -22.14 27.60 -14.35
C MET A 1 -20.88 28.27 -13.79
N ASP A 2 -21.01 28.90 -12.63
CA ASP A 2 -20.16 30.01 -12.19
C ASP A 2 -18.84 29.51 -11.58
N ARG A 3 -18.73 28.19 -11.43
CA ARG A 3 -17.54 27.49 -10.95
C ARG A 3 -16.65 26.96 -12.08
N PHE A 4 -17.14 26.94 -13.32
CA PHE A 4 -16.35 26.48 -14.45
C PHE A 4 -15.13 27.36 -14.60
N ARG A 5 -13.95 26.73 -14.63
CA ARG A 5 -12.68 27.45 -14.62
C ARG A 5 -11.68 26.75 -15.51
N VAL A 6 -10.97 27.52 -16.31
CA VAL A 6 -9.82 27.07 -17.09
C VAL A 6 -8.66 27.99 -16.75
N GLU A 7 -7.52 27.41 -16.42
CA GLU A 7 -6.29 28.14 -16.12
C GLU A 7 -5.13 27.55 -16.92
N VAL A 8 -4.19 28.40 -17.33
CA VAL A 8 -2.96 27.95 -18.00
C VAL A 8 -2.01 27.38 -16.95
N ILE A 9 -1.58 26.13 -17.14
CA ILE A 9 -0.48 25.52 -16.36
C ILE A 9 0.86 25.91 -16.98
N SER A 10 0.98 25.73 -18.29
CA SER A 10 2.18 26.07 -19.07
C SER A 10 1.83 26.26 -20.54
N GLN A 11 2.64 27.03 -21.25
CA GLN A 11 2.50 27.26 -22.69
C GLN A 11 3.85 27.59 -23.30
N HIS A 12 4.07 27.24 -24.57
CA HIS A 12 5.30 27.59 -25.26
C HIS A 12 5.47 29.13 -25.32
N PRO A 13 6.66 29.66 -24.95
CA PRO A 13 6.97 31.07 -25.14
C PRO A 13 7.15 31.39 -26.62
N ASN A 14 6.73 32.59 -27.05
CA ASN A 14 6.81 33.05 -28.46
C ASN A 14 6.28 32.00 -29.47
N PRO A 15 5.01 31.57 -29.34
CA PRO A 15 4.45 30.52 -30.17
C PRO A 15 4.40 30.89 -31.66
N GLN A 16 4.23 32.15 -32.02
CA GLN A 16 4.20 32.59 -33.41
C GLN A 16 5.60 32.56 -34.03
N GLN A 17 6.67 32.89 -33.30
CA GLN A 17 8.04 32.65 -33.79
C GLN A 17 8.29 31.16 -34.07
N THR A 18 7.78 30.28 -33.21
CA THR A 18 7.89 28.82 -33.41
C THR A 18 7.17 28.37 -34.67
N ILE A 19 5.92 28.83 -34.89
CA ILE A 19 5.15 28.54 -36.10
C ILE A 19 5.87 29.11 -37.34
N TYR A 20 6.42 30.32 -37.25
CA TYR A 20 7.19 30.94 -38.32
C TYR A 20 8.44 30.13 -38.68
N ALA A 21 9.21 29.68 -37.68
CA ALA A 21 10.42 28.89 -37.90
C ALA A 21 10.11 27.56 -38.60
N ALA A 22 9.03 26.88 -38.19
CA ALA A 22 8.55 25.66 -38.84
C ALA A 22 8.15 25.93 -40.30
N MET A 23 7.32 26.95 -40.53
CA MET A 23 6.97 27.39 -41.89
C MET A 23 8.20 27.74 -42.72
N HIS A 24 9.19 28.42 -42.15
CA HIS A 24 10.38 28.84 -42.87
C HIS A 24 11.27 27.64 -43.24
N GLN A 25 11.39 26.67 -42.33
CA GLN A 25 12.16 25.45 -42.55
C GLN A 25 11.57 24.58 -43.67
N ASP A 26 10.25 24.61 -43.86
CA ASP A 26 9.59 23.90 -44.97
C ASP A 26 10.03 24.39 -46.36
N TYR A 27 10.57 25.61 -46.45
CA TYR A 27 11.03 26.22 -47.71
C TYR A 27 12.52 26.59 -47.72
N ALA A 28 13.25 26.34 -46.63
CA ALA A 28 14.67 26.65 -46.50
C ALA A 28 15.51 25.37 -46.58
N GLU A 29 16.49 25.35 -47.49
CA GLU A 29 17.50 24.28 -47.53
C GLU A 29 18.50 24.38 -46.37
N ALA A 30 18.68 25.59 -45.84
CA ALA A 30 19.54 25.85 -44.69
C ALA A 30 18.87 25.42 -43.37
N PHE A 31 19.69 25.16 -42.36
CA PHE A 31 19.22 24.86 -41.00
C PHE A 31 18.72 26.15 -40.34
N VAL A 32 17.40 26.32 -40.23
CA VAL A 32 16.75 27.59 -39.83
C VAL A 32 17.16 28.07 -38.43
N TRP A 33 17.61 27.15 -37.58
CA TRP A 33 18.16 27.46 -36.26
C TRP A 33 19.38 28.41 -36.31
N ASP A 34 20.20 28.30 -37.36
CA ASP A 34 21.40 29.13 -37.50
C ASP A 34 21.05 30.61 -37.75
N GLN A 35 19.83 30.87 -38.23
CA GLN A 35 19.29 32.20 -38.52
C GLN A 35 18.35 32.72 -37.42
N ARG A 36 18.31 32.09 -36.24
CA ARG A 36 17.39 32.47 -35.14
C ARG A 36 17.50 33.91 -34.69
N ASN A 37 18.68 34.52 -34.82
CA ASN A 37 18.91 35.92 -34.47
C ASN A 37 18.27 36.89 -35.48
N GLU A 38 17.90 36.41 -36.65
CA GLU A 38 17.24 37.17 -37.72
C GLU A 38 15.73 36.94 -37.75
N TRP A 39 15.20 36.12 -36.83
CA TRP A 39 13.77 35.86 -36.78
C TRP A 39 12.98 37.13 -36.48
N PRO A 40 11.82 37.33 -37.14
CA PRO A 40 10.95 38.46 -36.87
C PRO A 40 10.46 38.43 -35.42
N SER A 41 10.08 39.59 -34.87
CA SER A 41 9.41 39.67 -33.57
C SER A 41 8.15 38.80 -33.54
N GLU A 42 7.68 38.42 -32.36
CA GLU A 42 6.48 37.59 -32.18
C GLU A 42 5.25 38.15 -32.92
N GLU A 43 5.04 39.47 -32.85
CA GLU A 43 3.96 40.17 -33.58
C GLU A 43 4.15 40.04 -35.11
N LYS A 44 5.37 40.27 -35.59
CA LYS A 44 5.67 40.24 -37.02
C LYS A 44 5.63 38.81 -37.57
N ALA A 45 6.05 37.82 -36.78
CA ALA A 45 5.89 36.41 -37.09
C ALA A 45 4.42 36.05 -37.27
N GLY A 46 3.54 36.54 -36.38
CA GLY A 46 2.08 36.43 -36.50
C GLY A 46 1.54 36.91 -37.84
N GLU A 47 1.90 38.13 -38.26
CA GLU A 47 1.47 38.68 -39.56
C GLU A 47 1.91 37.79 -40.75
N LEU A 48 3.15 37.29 -40.71
CA LEU A 48 3.72 36.44 -41.77
C LEU A 48 3.02 35.09 -41.83
N ILE A 49 2.69 34.50 -40.68
CA ILE A 49 1.89 33.26 -40.58
C ILE A 49 0.54 33.46 -41.25
N ILE A 50 -0.18 34.54 -40.91
CA ILE A 50 -1.49 34.80 -41.51
C ILE A 50 -1.35 34.96 -43.02
N ARG A 51 -0.41 35.79 -43.49
CA ARG A 51 -0.21 36.08 -44.91
C ARG A 51 0.15 34.84 -45.72
N ASN A 52 1.02 34.00 -45.20
CA ASN A 52 1.65 32.92 -45.97
C ASN A 52 0.92 31.57 -45.80
N LEU A 53 0.46 31.23 -44.58
CA LEU A 53 -0.17 29.94 -44.27
C LEU A 53 -1.71 29.96 -44.35
N LEU A 54 -2.35 31.00 -43.81
CA LEU A 54 -3.78 30.98 -43.49
C LEU A 54 -4.67 31.80 -44.43
N LYS A 55 -4.16 32.89 -45.01
CA LYS A 55 -4.89 33.75 -45.96
C LYS A 55 -4.98 33.09 -47.35
N GLY A 56 -6.12 33.26 -48.02
CA GLY A 56 -6.33 32.77 -49.39
C GLY A 56 -6.61 31.26 -49.53
N GLY A 57 -7.01 30.57 -48.45
CA GLY A 57 -7.41 29.16 -48.52
C GLY A 57 -6.27 28.15 -48.66
N ARG A 58 -5.02 28.57 -48.42
CA ARG A 58 -3.81 27.76 -48.61
C ARG A 58 -3.68 26.55 -47.68
N GLY A 59 -4.42 26.52 -46.56
CA GLY A 59 -4.67 25.31 -45.77
C GLY A 59 -3.45 24.62 -45.16
N HIS A 60 -2.30 25.29 -45.07
CA HIS A 60 -1.08 24.69 -44.52
C HIS A 60 -1.07 24.81 -42.99
N PHE A 61 -1.72 23.83 -42.33
CA PHE A 61 -1.90 23.81 -40.87
C PHE A 61 -0.80 23.06 -40.10
N GLY A 62 0.13 22.39 -40.80
CA GLY A 62 1.23 21.63 -40.17
C GLY A 62 2.06 22.47 -39.19
N PRO A 63 2.51 23.67 -39.56
CA PRO A 63 3.28 24.54 -38.66
C PRO A 63 2.56 24.93 -37.36
N LEU A 64 1.23 24.87 -37.32
CA LEU A 64 0.42 25.17 -36.13
C LEU A 64 0.39 24.02 -35.11
N GLU A 65 0.99 22.87 -35.42
CA GLU A 65 1.06 21.72 -34.50
C GLU A 65 2.24 21.78 -33.52
N HIS A 66 3.22 22.66 -33.77
CA HIS A 66 4.42 22.78 -32.95
C HIS A 66 4.22 23.49 -31.60
N PRO A 67 3.55 24.66 -31.52
CA PRO A 67 3.34 25.32 -30.23
C PRO A 67 2.34 24.53 -29.38
N GLN A 68 2.62 24.35 -28.09
CA GLN A 68 1.79 23.58 -27.15
C GLN A 68 1.37 24.42 -25.95
N ILE A 69 0.16 24.16 -25.45
CA ILE A 69 -0.42 24.75 -24.25
C ILE A 69 -1.01 23.65 -23.37
N VAL A 70 -0.85 23.80 -22.05
CA VAL A 70 -1.40 22.91 -21.03
C VAL A 70 -2.35 23.70 -20.15
N LEU A 71 -3.59 23.24 -20.09
CA LEU A 71 -4.71 23.88 -19.41
C LEU A 71 -5.19 23.01 -18.26
N ASN A 72 -5.50 23.62 -17.13
CA ASN A 72 -6.23 23.00 -16.04
C ASN A 72 -7.72 23.33 -16.17
N CYS A 73 -8.55 22.33 -16.47
CA CYS A 73 -10.00 22.48 -16.58
C CYS A 73 -10.66 21.98 -15.30
N GLY A 74 -11.38 22.86 -14.61
CA GLY A 74 -11.97 22.57 -13.31
C GLY A 74 -13.49 22.72 -13.25
N PHE A 75 -14.09 21.85 -12.43
CA PHE A 75 -15.52 21.88 -12.04
C PHE A 75 -16.53 21.62 -13.15
N PHE A 76 -16.08 21.19 -14.32
CA PHE A 76 -16.94 20.78 -15.42
C PHE A 76 -17.54 19.38 -15.18
N PRO A 77 -18.72 19.07 -15.76
CA PRO A 77 -19.34 17.76 -15.60
C PRO A 77 -18.60 16.66 -16.37
N HIS A 78 -18.75 15.42 -15.88
CA HIS A 78 -18.19 14.22 -16.48
C HIS A 78 -18.56 14.07 -17.96
N SER A 79 -19.81 14.38 -18.35
CA SER A 79 -20.26 14.38 -19.75
C SER A 79 -19.39 15.26 -20.65
N THR A 80 -19.01 16.45 -20.18
CA THR A 80 -18.15 17.37 -20.94
C THR A 80 -16.78 16.74 -21.14
N MET A 81 -16.13 16.27 -20.07
CA MET A 81 -14.85 15.56 -20.20
C MET A 81 -14.93 14.39 -21.19
N GLN A 82 -16.01 13.60 -21.14
CA GLN A 82 -16.23 12.49 -22.06
C GLN A 82 -16.37 12.90 -23.53
N GLN A 83 -16.91 14.07 -23.81
CA GLN A 83 -17.01 14.60 -25.18
C GLN A 83 -15.73 15.27 -25.67
N ILE A 84 -14.89 15.77 -24.77
CA ILE A 84 -13.61 16.37 -25.14
C ILE A 84 -12.58 15.28 -25.44
N ARG A 85 -12.57 14.18 -24.67
CA ARG A 85 -11.68 13.01 -24.92
C ARG A 85 -11.90 12.29 -26.25
N THR A 86 -12.96 12.59 -27.00
CA THR A 86 -13.16 12.01 -28.34
C THR A 86 -12.29 12.69 -29.39
N HIS A 87 -11.78 13.90 -29.12
CA HIS A 87 -10.98 14.71 -30.04
C HIS A 87 -9.48 14.37 -29.97
N ARG A 88 -9.14 13.07 -29.99
CA ARG A 88 -7.84 12.48 -29.60
C ARG A 88 -6.60 12.87 -30.44
N VAL A 89 -6.71 13.80 -31.38
CA VAL A 89 -5.56 14.27 -32.16
C VAL A 89 -4.93 15.44 -31.42
N GLY A 90 -3.81 15.19 -30.73
CA GLY A 90 -3.02 16.21 -30.03
C GLY A 90 -3.54 16.63 -28.65
N LEU A 91 -4.44 15.84 -28.03
CA LEU A 91 -4.93 16.08 -26.66
C LEU A 91 -4.46 15.00 -25.66
N SER A 92 -3.80 15.39 -24.56
CA SER A 92 -3.40 14.47 -23.46
C SER A 92 -4.02 14.87 -22.12
N PHE A 93 -4.30 13.88 -21.26
CA PHE A 93 -4.91 14.04 -19.93
C PHE A 93 -3.99 13.44 -18.86
N ASP A 94 -3.68 14.21 -17.80
CA ASP A 94 -2.73 13.77 -16.76
C ASP A 94 -3.38 13.23 -15.48
N VAL A 95 -2.73 12.17 -14.97
CA VAL A 95 -2.91 11.51 -13.67
C VAL A 95 -1.61 11.72 -12.87
N GLN A 96 -1.67 11.64 -11.53
CA GLN A 96 -0.49 11.69 -10.64
C GLN A 96 0.40 10.45 -10.83
N CYS A 97 1.74 10.58 -10.84
CA CYS A 97 2.64 9.46 -11.22
C CYS A 97 4.10 9.54 -10.70
N LEU A 98 4.80 8.40 -10.75
CA LEU A 98 6.22 8.18 -10.42
C LEU A 98 7.01 7.74 -11.65
N SER A 99 8.31 8.00 -11.71
CA SER A 99 9.17 7.48 -12.79
C SER A 99 9.30 5.95 -12.74
N GLY A 100 9.45 5.32 -13.91
CA GLY A 100 9.58 3.87 -14.07
C GLY A 100 10.69 3.19 -13.27
N ASP A 101 11.78 3.91 -12.95
CA ASP A 101 12.90 3.37 -12.18
C ASP A 101 12.69 3.41 -10.66
N THR A 102 11.57 3.96 -10.21
CA THR A 102 11.24 4.05 -8.78
C THR A 102 11.04 2.66 -8.17
N GLU A 103 11.76 2.36 -7.10
CA GLU A 103 11.72 1.09 -6.38
C GLU A 103 10.63 1.06 -5.31
N ILE A 104 9.65 0.19 -5.49
CA ILE A 104 8.56 -0.05 -4.56
C ILE A 104 8.95 -1.11 -3.53
N THR A 105 8.71 -0.84 -2.25
CA THR A 105 9.15 -1.70 -1.14
C THR A 105 8.08 -2.71 -0.72
N PHE A 106 8.41 -3.99 -0.81
CA PHE A 106 7.62 -5.13 -0.32
C PHE A 106 8.30 -5.83 0.85
N VAL A 107 7.51 -6.54 1.67
CA VAL A 107 7.95 -7.28 2.85
C VAL A 107 7.71 -8.78 2.65
N HIS A 108 8.74 -9.60 2.79
CA HIS A 108 8.60 -11.05 2.77
C HIS A 108 8.02 -11.58 4.09
N ALA A 109 7.48 -12.81 4.06
CA ALA A 109 7.03 -13.50 5.26
C ALA A 109 8.14 -13.68 6.32
N SER A 110 9.41 -13.72 5.90
CA SER A 110 10.58 -13.76 6.78
C SER A 110 10.94 -12.41 7.42
N GLY A 111 10.25 -11.32 7.04
CA GLY A 111 10.57 -9.95 7.46
C GLY A 111 11.60 -9.23 6.58
N GLY A 112 12.24 -9.93 5.63
CA GLY A 112 13.18 -9.33 4.68
C GLY A 112 12.49 -8.38 3.69
N LEU A 113 13.17 -7.29 3.31
CA LEU A 113 12.66 -6.35 2.31
C LEU A 113 12.99 -6.82 0.90
N LYS A 114 12.06 -6.64 -0.03
CA LYS A 114 12.28 -6.83 -1.46
C LYS A 114 11.76 -5.61 -2.22
N LYS A 115 12.51 -5.19 -3.23
CA LYS A 115 12.19 -4.02 -4.03
C LYS A 115 11.93 -4.42 -5.47
N TYR A 116 11.00 -3.71 -6.12
CA TYR A 116 10.68 -3.86 -7.53
C TYR A 116 10.60 -2.48 -8.17
N ARG A 117 11.16 -2.31 -9.37
CA ARG A 117 10.92 -1.09 -10.14
C ARG A 117 9.46 -1.02 -10.55
N ILE A 118 8.83 0.15 -10.47
CA ILE A 118 7.41 0.30 -10.80
C ILE A 118 7.11 -0.04 -12.27
N SER A 119 8.06 0.24 -13.18
CA SER A 119 7.99 -0.20 -14.59
C SER A 119 8.01 -1.73 -14.75
N GLU A 120 8.86 -2.43 -13.99
CA GLU A 120 8.89 -3.89 -13.96
C GLU A 120 7.59 -4.45 -13.34
N LEU A 121 7.09 -3.81 -12.30
CA LEU A 121 5.83 -4.18 -11.66
C LEU A 121 4.67 -4.02 -12.65
N TYR A 122 4.66 -2.97 -13.47
CA TYR A 122 3.69 -2.74 -14.54
C TYR A 122 3.81 -3.80 -15.65
N ASP A 123 5.01 -4.13 -16.13
CA ASP A 123 5.20 -5.20 -17.13
C ASP A 123 4.70 -6.55 -16.60
N LEU A 124 5.00 -6.88 -15.33
CA LEU A 124 4.47 -8.08 -14.69
C LEU A 124 2.94 -8.06 -14.54
N TRP A 125 2.37 -6.88 -14.29
CA TRP A 125 0.93 -6.70 -14.15
C TRP A 125 0.21 -6.85 -15.49
N GLU A 126 0.66 -6.16 -16.53
CA GLU A 126 -0.02 -6.09 -17.82
C GLU A 126 0.31 -7.28 -18.72
N ASN A 127 1.59 -7.64 -18.80
CA ASN A 127 2.09 -8.65 -19.72
C ASN A 127 2.34 -10.01 -19.05
N GLY A 128 2.30 -10.13 -17.72
CA GLY A 128 2.53 -11.39 -17.01
C GLY A 128 4.00 -11.71 -16.76
N GLU A 129 4.30 -12.98 -16.40
CA GLU A 129 5.68 -13.42 -16.10
C GLU A 129 6.63 -13.19 -17.28
N LYS A 130 7.87 -12.74 -17.01
CA LYS A 130 8.91 -12.54 -18.05
C LYS A 130 9.20 -13.81 -18.87
N ALA A 131 9.01 -14.98 -18.29
CA ALA A 131 9.21 -16.26 -18.97
C ALA A 131 8.11 -16.49 -20.03
N VAL A 132 8.51 -16.51 -21.29
CA VAL A 132 7.64 -16.86 -22.41
C VAL A 132 7.50 -18.39 -22.47
N ARG A 133 6.26 -18.87 -22.51
CA ARG A 133 5.91 -20.30 -22.55
C ARG A 133 5.19 -20.60 -23.84
N GLU A 134 5.33 -21.82 -24.34
CA GLU A 134 4.58 -22.27 -25.51
C GLU A 134 3.35 -23.07 -25.08
N ARG A 135 2.19 -22.73 -25.66
CA ARG A 135 0.95 -23.47 -25.52
C ARG A 135 0.76 -24.37 -26.74
N LYS A 136 1.05 -25.67 -26.56
CA LYS A 136 0.95 -26.69 -27.62
C LYS A 136 -0.47 -27.17 -27.91
N VAL A 137 -1.47 -26.87 -27.07
CA VAL A 137 -2.86 -27.32 -27.24
C VAL A 137 -3.81 -26.18 -26.84
N LYS A 138 -5.00 -26.10 -27.43
CA LYS A 138 -5.99 -25.07 -27.10
C LYS A 138 -6.29 -25.06 -25.59
N GLY A 139 -6.36 -23.87 -25.01
CA GLY A 139 -6.59 -23.68 -23.57
C GLY A 139 -7.95 -24.14 -23.10
N ARG A 140 -8.07 -24.46 -21.80
CA ARG A 140 -9.36 -24.77 -21.15
C ARG A 140 -10.37 -23.62 -21.28
N ASN A 141 -9.89 -22.38 -21.44
CA ASN A 141 -10.72 -21.20 -21.64
C ASN A 141 -10.79 -20.76 -23.13
N GLY A 142 -10.46 -21.67 -24.05
CA GLY A 142 -10.53 -21.40 -25.50
C GLY A 142 -9.31 -20.69 -26.09
N GLU A 143 -8.25 -20.45 -25.31
CA GLU A 143 -7.07 -19.69 -25.76
C GLU A 143 -6.32 -20.42 -26.90
N PRO A 144 -5.91 -19.70 -27.96
CA PRO A 144 -5.26 -20.29 -29.12
C PRO A 144 -3.86 -20.87 -28.79
N ARG A 145 -3.36 -21.73 -29.67
CA ARG A 145 -1.98 -22.26 -29.60
C ARG A 145 -1.00 -21.12 -29.88
N GLY A 146 0.14 -21.09 -29.21
CA GLY A 146 1.15 -20.05 -29.42
C GLY A 146 1.98 -19.72 -28.18
N LEU A 147 2.84 -18.72 -28.31
CA LEU A 147 3.66 -18.20 -27.22
C LEU A 147 2.82 -17.28 -26.31
N TYR A 148 2.98 -17.42 -25.00
CA TYR A 148 2.29 -16.60 -24.02
C TYR A 148 3.15 -16.40 -22.77
N ARG A 149 2.88 -15.31 -22.05
CA ARG A 149 3.39 -15.08 -20.70
C ARG A 149 2.28 -15.45 -19.70
N ARG A 150 2.65 -16.11 -18.60
CA ARG A 150 1.67 -16.54 -17.60
C ARG A 150 1.15 -15.35 -16.81
N ASP A 151 -0.17 -15.19 -16.70
CA ASP A 151 -0.79 -14.18 -15.82
C ASP A 151 -0.33 -14.39 -14.37
N CYS A 152 0.19 -13.31 -13.77
CA CYS A 152 0.64 -13.30 -12.39
C CYS A 152 -0.04 -12.26 -11.50
N LYS A 153 -1.14 -11.62 -11.94
CA LYS A 153 -1.92 -10.64 -11.16
C LYS A 153 -2.33 -11.20 -9.80
N LYS A 154 -2.85 -12.43 -9.75
CA LYS A 154 -3.20 -13.12 -8.48
C LYS A 154 -2.01 -13.30 -7.53
N ARG A 155 -0.80 -13.48 -8.06
CA ARG A 155 0.44 -13.58 -7.25
C ARG A 155 0.89 -12.20 -6.77
N LEU A 156 0.83 -11.18 -7.63
CA LEU A 156 1.20 -9.80 -7.31
C LEU A 156 0.30 -9.23 -6.20
N ARG A 157 -1.02 -9.46 -6.28
CA ARG A 157 -1.98 -9.05 -5.21
C ARG A 157 -1.68 -9.68 -3.84
N LYS A 158 -1.05 -10.87 -3.82
CA LYS A 158 -0.66 -11.55 -2.56
C LYS A 158 0.67 -11.06 -2.00
N MET A 159 1.40 -10.20 -2.71
CA MET A 159 2.63 -9.61 -2.19
C MET A 159 2.30 -8.56 -1.14
N LYS A 160 3.05 -8.56 -0.04
CA LYS A 160 2.86 -7.61 1.06
C LYS A 160 3.61 -6.32 0.76
N LEU A 161 2.90 -5.30 0.30
CA LEU A 161 3.42 -3.97 0.07
C LEU A 161 3.62 -3.24 1.40
N ARG A 162 4.72 -2.52 1.58
CA ARG A 162 4.94 -1.72 2.79
C ARG A 162 4.17 -0.40 2.70
N VAL A 163 3.36 -0.13 3.72
CA VAL A 163 2.51 1.07 3.85
C VAL A 163 2.74 1.71 5.21
N LEU A 164 2.46 3.00 5.33
CA LEU A 164 2.45 3.72 6.60
C LEU A 164 1.02 3.75 7.15
N ASN A 165 0.85 3.31 8.39
CA ASN A 165 -0.38 3.55 9.13
C ASN A 165 -0.35 5.00 9.63
N GLU A 166 -1.25 5.83 9.10
CA GLU A 166 -1.23 7.28 9.32
C GLU A 166 -1.64 7.65 10.76
N ASP A 167 -2.52 6.86 11.38
CA ASP A 167 -2.97 7.09 12.76
C ASP A 167 -1.87 6.81 13.79
N THR A 168 -1.10 5.75 13.55
CA THR A 168 -0.10 5.27 14.51
C THR A 168 1.33 5.71 14.17
N GLY A 169 1.58 6.14 12.94
CA GLY A 169 2.91 6.49 12.44
C GLY A 169 3.85 5.29 12.21
N PHE A 170 3.34 4.06 12.31
CA PHE A 170 4.13 2.84 12.13
C PHE A 170 3.94 2.20 10.76
N PHE A 171 4.99 1.56 10.23
CA PHE A 171 4.90 0.81 9.00
C PHE A 171 4.17 -0.53 9.18
N GLU A 172 3.21 -0.76 8.30
CA GLU A 172 2.42 -1.99 8.21
C GLU A 172 2.53 -2.56 6.78
N THR A 173 1.74 -3.58 6.49
CA THR A 173 1.69 -4.18 5.15
C THR A 173 0.28 -4.20 4.62
N SER A 174 0.10 -3.76 3.37
CA SER A 174 -1.15 -3.90 2.60
C SER A 174 -0.91 -4.70 1.31
N ALA A 175 -1.96 -4.92 0.53
CA ALA A 175 -1.91 -5.60 -0.76
C ALA A 175 -1.98 -4.61 -1.92
N LEU A 176 -1.38 -5.01 -3.04
CA LEU A 176 -1.43 -4.26 -4.29
C LEU A 176 -2.78 -4.50 -4.99
N LYS A 177 -3.51 -3.44 -5.34
CA LYS A 177 -4.81 -3.50 -6.03
C LYS A 177 -4.67 -3.40 -7.55
N SER A 178 -3.89 -2.44 -8.04
CA SER A 178 -3.61 -2.24 -9.47
C SER A 178 -2.27 -1.53 -9.72
N VAL A 179 -1.73 -1.65 -10.94
CA VAL A 179 -0.54 -0.91 -11.43
C VAL A 179 -0.89 -0.34 -12.80
N MET A 180 -0.57 0.92 -13.04
CA MET A 180 -0.93 1.62 -14.28
C MET A 180 0.25 2.43 -14.84
N CYS A 181 0.26 2.58 -16.17
CA CYS A 181 1.16 3.46 -16.90
C CYS A 181 0.39 4.73 -17.27
N SER A 182 1.00 5.88 -17.02
CA SER A 182 0.36 7.19 -17.20
C SER A 182 1.02 8.01 -18.31
N GLY A 183 1.97 7.42 -19.04
CA GLY A 183 2.61 8.05 -20.19
C GLY A 183 3.78 8.95 -19.82
N LYS A 184 4.26 9.73 -20.80
CA LYS A 184 5.43 10.59 -20.65
C LYS A 184 5.04 11.90 -19.96
N GLN A 185 5.71 12.22 -18.86
CA GLN A 185 5.48 13.43 -18.06
C GLN A 185 6.82 14.06 -17.64
N PRO A 186 6.85 15.37 -17.30
CA PRO A 186 8.04 16.01 -16.75
C PRO A 186 8.37 15.44 -15.35
N VAL A 187 9.54 14.84 -15.21
CA VAL A 187 9.99 14.18 -13.98
C VAL A 187 11.10 14.97 -13.32
N TYR A 188 11.01 15.09 -12.01
CA TYR A 188 12.02 15.73 -11.16
C TYR A 188 12.61 14.71 -10.18
N ARG A 189 13.93 14.76 -10.01
CA ARG A 189 14.67 14.03 -8.98
C ARG A 189 14.74 14.84 -7.70
N LEU A 190 14.14 14.33 -6.65
CA LEU A 190 14.34 14.79 -5.29
C LEU A 190 15.56 14.09 -4.70
N THR A 191 16.46 14.83 -4.06
CA THR A 191 17.55 14.28 -3.26
C THR A 191 17.36 14.67 -1.80
N LEU A 192 17.39 13.69 -0.92
CA LEU A 192 17.26 13.85 0.53
C LEU A 192 18.63 13.97 1.21
N ALA A 193 18.65 14.57 2.40
CA ALA A 193 19.85 14.71 3.22
C ALA A 193 20.50 13.37 3.60
N ASP A 194 19.72 12.27 3.65
CA ASP A 194 20.22 10.91 3.91
C ASP A 194 20.76 10.20 2.65
N GLY A 195 20.76 10.89 1.49
CA GLY A 195 21.25 10.38 0.21
C GLY A 195 20.23 9.58 -0.59
N LYS A 196 19.00 9.39 -0.10
CA LYS A 196 17.92 8.78 -0.89
C LYS A 196 17.46 9.74 -1.99
N THR A 197 16.99 9.17 -3.09
CA THR A 197 16.42 9.92 -4.20
C THR A 197 15.04 9.41 -4.60
N LEU A 198 14.17 10.30 -5.08
CA LEU A 198 12.87 9.94 -5.63
C LEU A 198 12.61 10.72 -6.91
N ASP A 199 12.28 10.00 -7.99
CA ASP A 199 12.00 10.58 -9.30
C ASP A 199 10.47 10.60 -9.51
N CYS A 200 9.86 11.79 -9.43
CA CYS A 200 8.41 11.97 -9.45
C CYS A 200 7.98 13.24 -10.18
N THR A 201 6.70 13.38 -10.49
CA THR A 201 6.16 14.61 -11.09
C THR A 201 5.90 15.69 -10.03
N ALA A 202 5.87 16.95 -10.44
CA ALA A 202 5.60 18.10 -9.55
C ALA A 202 4.29 17.97 -8.77
N ASN A 203 3.30 17.28 -9.33
CA ASN A 203 1.99 17.08 -8.72
C ASN A 203 1.89 15.84 -7.81
N HIS A 204 2.94 15.01 -7.74
CA HIS A 204 2.93 13.81 -6.91
C HIS A 204 2.91 14.19 -5.42
N ARG A 205 2.06 13.56 -4.62
CA ARG A 205 1.92 13.89 -3.20
C ARG A 205 2.92 13.13 -2.35
N LEU A 206 3.62 13.87 -1.51
CA LEU A 206 4.58 13.35 -0.55
C LEU A 206 4.01 13.52 0.86
N PHE A 207 4.27 12.55 1.73
CA PHE A 207 3.90 12.69 3.14
C PHE A 207 4.97 13.54 3.84
N THR A 208 4.66 14.80 4.10
CA THR A 208 5.57 15.75 4.76
C THR A 208 5.34 15.78 6.27
N ALA A 209 6.22 16.47 7.00
CA ALA A 209 5.99 16.78 8.42
C ALA A 209 4.71 17.59 8.68
N LYS A 210 4.15 18.24 7.65
CA LYS A 210 2.89 18.99 7.71
C LYS A 210 1.71 18.22 7.11
N GLY A 211 1.87 16.93 6.83
CA GLY A 211 0.89 16.09 6.14
C GLY A 211 1.10 16.01 4.63
N TRP A 212 0.06 15.63 3.89
CA TRP A 212 0.14 15.43 2.44
C TRP A 212 0.26 16.75 1.67
N GLN A 213 1.35 16.91 0.92
CA GLN A 213 1.55 18.07 0.04
C GLN A 213 2.01 17.61 -1.34
N ARG A 214 1.63 18.33 -2.40
CA ARG A 214 2.20 18.11 -3.73
C ARG A 214 3.68 18.47 -3.70
N MET A 215 4.51 17.69 -4.38
CA MET A 215 5.95 17.88 -4.39
C MET A 215 6.33 19.33 -4.71
N GLY A 216 5.78 19.90 -5.78
CA GLY A 216 6.07 21.27 -6.21
C GLY A 216 5.72 22.32 -5.16
N GLU A 217 4.58 22.17 -4.47
CA GLU A 217 4.15 23.09 -3.40
C GLU A 217 4.99 22.92 -2.13
N ALA A 218 5.37 21.67 -1.82
CA ALA A 218 6.11 21.30 -0.63
C ALA A 218 7.51 21.93 -0.63
N VAL A 219 8.23 21.82 -1.75
CA VAL A 219 9.56 22.44 -1.92
C VAL A 219 9.49 23.89 -2.42
N GLY A 220 8.29 24.37 -2.78
CA GLY A 220 8.09 25.65 -3.43
C GLY A 220 8.94 25.76 -4.71
N LEU A 221 8.77 24.78 -5.60
CA LEU A 221 9.55 24.61 -6.82
C LEU A 221 9.37 25.82 -7.73
N VAL A 222 10.48 26.48 -8.05
CA VAL A 222 10.56 27.50 -9.09
C VAL A 222 11.20 26.83 -10.31
N ALA A 223 10.42 26.66 -11.38
CA ALA A 223 10.89 26.11 -12.64
C ALA A 223 10.70 27.13 -13.77
N ASP A 224 11.54 27.06 -14.81
CA ASP A 224 11.40 27.87 -16.02
C ASP A 224 10.33 27.30 -16.98
N ALA A 225 10.17 27.94 -18.14
CA ALA A 225 9.22 27.52 -19.18
C ALA A 225 9.54 26.11 -19.74
N ASP A 226 10.78 25.63 -19.59
CA ASP A 226 11.27 24.33 -20.04
C ASP A 226 11.27 23.28 -18.92
N TYR A 227 10.62 23.57 -17.79
CA TYR A 227 10.53 22.72 -16.59
C TYR A 227 11.85 22.51 -15.85
N THR A 228 12.90 23.27 -16.17
CA THR A 228 14.18 23.19 -15.46
C THR A 228 14.00 23.76 -14.06
N ALA A 229 14.36 22.98 -13.04
CA ALA A 229 14.31 23.41 -11.65
C ALA A 229 15.37 24.49 -11.38
N LEU A 230 14.94 25.74 -11.18
CA LEU A 230 15.83 26.87 -10.89
C LEU A 230 16.14 26.97 -9.39
N ALA A 231 15.14 26.80 -8.54
CA ALA A 231 15.29 26.92 -7.10
C ALA A 231 14.20 26.17 -6.30
N MET A 232 14.52 25.87 -5.05
CA MET A 232 13.56 25.52 -4.01
C MET A 232 13.33 26.76 -3.13
N SER A 233 12.13 27.32 -3.13
CA SER A 233 11.81 28.47 -2.26
C SER A 233 11.49 28.08 -0.82
N ARG A 234 11.28 26.77 -0.55
CA ARG A 234 10.90 26.26 0.78
C ARG A 234 11.72 25.04 1.16
N ARG A 235 12.13 25.00 2.43
CA ARG A 235 12.65 23.78 3.05
C ARG A 235 11.49 22.86 3.40
N CYS A 236 11.64 21.58 3.07
CA CYS A 236 10.61 20.57 3.30
C CYS A 236 11.24 19.28 3.85
N GLN A 237 10.56 18.69 4.83
CA GLN A 237 10.89 17.37 5.35
C GLN A 237 9.80 16.37 4.96
N VAL A 238 10.23 15.22 4.47
CA VAL A 238 9.34 14.11 4.07
C VAL A 238 9.55 12.91 4.96
N MET A 239 8.50 12.12 5.12
CA MET A 239 8.48 10.93 5.95
C MET A 239 9.10 9.76 5.21
N CYS A 240 10.08 9.13 5.86
CA CYS A 240 10.91 8.09 5.30
C CYS A 240 10.82 6.79 6.09
N ASN A 241 10.98 5.69 5.36
CA ASN A 241 11.17 4.34 5.88
C ASN A 241 12.63 4.14 6.33
N GLY A 242 12.80 3.55 7.52
CA GLY A 242 14.10 3.23 8.13
C GLY A 242 14.32 3.94 9.46
N THR A 243 15.56 3.95 9.94
CA THR A 243 16.01 4.68 11.13
C THR A 243 16.96 5.80 10.71
N VAL A 244 16.81 6.99 11.31
CA VAL A 244 17.79 8.07 11.18
C VAL A 244 19.11 7.58 11.78
N LEU A 245 20.12 7.41 10.94
CA LEU A 245 21.48 7.18 11.44
C LEU A 245 22.12 8.55 11.65
N SER A 246 22.02 9.08 12.87
CA SER A 246 22.85 10.21 13.30
C SER A 246 24.31 9.78 13.23
N VAL A 247 25.03 10.18 12.17
CA VAL A 247 26.47 9.95 11.91
C VAL A 247 27.00 8.71 12.63
N ALA A 248 26.49 7.54 12.26
CA ALA A 248 26.83 6.34 12.98
C ALA A 248 28.33 6.02 12.76
N LEU A 249 29.09 5.86 13.85
CA LEU A 249 30.55 5.68 13.80
C LEU A 249 30.99 4.56 12.84
N TYR A 250 30.19 3.51 12.71
CA TYR A 250 30.43 2.39 11.79
C TYR A 250 30.27 2.73 10.29
N ALA A 251 29.63 3.84 9.94
CA ALA A 251 29.54 4.31 8.55
C ALA A 251 30.85 4.99 8.11
N GLN A 252 31.63 5.53 9.05
CA GLN A 252 32.91 6.17 8.76
C GLN A 252 33.97 5.12 8.44
N LYS A 253 34.52 5.17 7.22
CA LYS A 253 35.52 4.20 6.75
C LYS A 253 36.73 4.11 7.69
N ALA A 254 37.25 5.26 8.14
CA ALA A 254 38.40 5.33 9.01
C ALA A 254 38.16 4.62 10.36
N TRP A 255 37.02 4.88 10.98
CA TRP A 255 36.66 4.27 12.27
C TRP A 255 36.45 2.76 12.15
N LEU A 256 35.69 2.32 11.15
CA LEU A 256 35.43 0.88 10.95
C LEU A 256 36.71 0.12 10.60
N THR A 257 37.61 0.73 9.83
CA THR A 257 38.93 0.18 9.52
C THR A 257 39.77 0.02 10.79
N ALA A 258 39.76 1.01 11.69
CA ALA A 258 40.46 0.93 12.96
C ALA A 258 39.92 -0.20 13.86
N GLN A 259 38.60 -0.43 13.87
CA GLN A 259 38.02 -1.56 14.63
C GLN A 259 38.34 -2.91 14.00
N ALA A 260 38.37 -3.00 12.67
CA ALA A 260 38.78 -4.21 11.96
C ALA A 260 40.26 -4.55 12.21
N GLN A 261 41.14 -3.54 12.21
CA GLN A 261 42.56 -3.68 12.54
C GLN A 261 42.81 -4.13 13.99
N LYS A 262 41.92 -3.75 14.92
CA LYS A 262 41.92 -4.27 16.30
C LYS A 262 41.46 -5.73 16.41
N GLY A 263 41.10 -6.37 15.29
CA GLY A 263 40.65 -7.77 15.27
C GLY A 263 39.25 -8.00 15.84
N LEU A 264 38.43 -6.94 15.96
CA LEU A 264 37.06 -7.07 16.46
C LEU A 264 36.16 -7.70 15.39
N HIS A 265 35.37 -8.70 15.79
CA HIS A 265 34.37 -9.33 14.92
C HIS A 265 33.06 -8.53 14.93
N ALA A 266 32.18 -8.80 13.96
CA ALA A 266 30.98 -8.00 13.71
C ALA A 266 30.06 -7.82 14.94
N ASN A 267 29.94 -8.83 15.81
CA ASN A 267 29.12 -8.74 17.03
C ASN A 267 29.72 -7.77 18.07
N ALA A 268 31.04 -7.81 18.27
CA ALA A 268 31.72 -6.92 19.21
C ALA A 268 31.65 -5.45 18.73
N ILE A 269 31.85 -5.23 17.43
CA ILE A 269 31.71 -3.88 16.85
C ILE A 269 30.27 -3.40 16.98
N ALA A 270 29.29 -4.27 16.74
CA ALA A 270 27.86 -3.95 16.86
C ALA A 270 27.49 -3.52 18.29
N GLN A 271 28.04 -4.17 19.33
CA GLN A 271 27.83 -3.78 20.72
C GLN A 271 28.42 -2.40 21.05
N LEU A 272 29.57 -2.03 20.46
CA LEU A 272 30.23 -0.74 20.72
C LEU A 272 29.45 0.48 20.20
N CYS A 273 28.57 0.28 19.23
CA CYS A 273 27.85 1.35 18.54
C CYS A 273 26.34 1.14 18.52
N ASP A 274 25.84 0.28 19.42
CA ASP A 274 24.43 -0.10 19.56
C ASP A 274 23.76 -0.40 18.21
N ALA A 275 24.45 -1.17 17.37
CA ALA A 275 24.00 -1.56 16.04
C ALA A 275 23.74 -3.07 15.97
N SER A 276 23.17 -3.55 14.86
CA SER A 276 23.10 -4.99 14.61
C SER A 276 24.38 -5.50 13.94
N PRO A 277 24.78 -6.76 14.15
CA PRO A 277 25.92 -7.36 13.45
C PRO A 277 25.79 -7.31 11.93
N ASP A 278 24.56 -7.36 11.41
CA ASP A 278 24.29 -7.28 9.97
C ASP A 278 24.57 -5.89 9.39
N VAL A 279 24.30 -4.84 10.16
CA VAL A 279 24.64 -3.46 9.78
C VAL A 279 26.16 -3.31 9.67
N ILE A 280 26.92 -3.88 10.61
CA ILE A 280 28.38 -3.85 10.56
C ILE A 280 28.93 -4.63 9.36
N ARG A 281 28.38 -5.82 9.07
CA ARG A 281 28.77 -6.60 7.89
C ARG A 281 28.46 -5.87 6.58
N TYR A 282 27.31 -5.20 6.51
CA TYR A 282 26.93 -4.39 5.35
C TYR A 282 27.95 -3.27 5.10
N TRP A 283 28.31 -2.49 6.12
CA TRP A 283 29.27 -1.40 5.98
C TRP A 283 30.70 -1.88 5.75
N ALA A 284 31.11 -2.99 6.37
CA ALA A 284 32.40 -3.63 6.09
C ALA A 284 32.48 -4.07 4.63
N LYS A 285 31.43 -4.69 4.08
CA LYS A 285 31.34 -5.05 2.66
C LYS A 285 31.39 -3.82 1.75
N LYS A 286 30.64 -2.76 2.09
CA LYS A 286 30.61 -1.49 1.33
C LYS A 286 31.98 -0.80 1.29
N HIS A 287 32.75 -0.91 2.35
CA HIS A 287 34.11 -0.35 2.46
C HIS A 287 35.22 -1.34 2.04
N SER A 288 34.86 -2.54 1.55
CA SER A 288 35.78 -3.62 1.18
C SER A 288 36.72 -4.07 2.31
N LEU A 289 36.21 -4.15 3.54
CA LEU A 289 36.92 -4.60 4.74
C LEU A 289 36.55 -6.05 5.11
N SER A 290 37.53 -6.85 5.51
CA SER A 290 37.34 -8.20 6.04
C SER A 290 37.30 -8.20 7.56
N LEU A 291 36.27 -8.80 8.17
CA LEU A 291 36.12 -8.91 9.62
C LEU A 291 36.37 -10.36 10.08
N PRO A 292 37.02 -10.58 11.23
CA PRO A 292 37.22 -11.91 11.81
C PRO A 292 35.89 -12.63 12.09
N SER A 293 35.87 -13.96 11.93
CA SER A 293 34.70 -14.78 12.24
C SER A 293 34.52 -14.92 13.76
N GLY A 294 33.35 -14.52 14.27
CA GLY A 294 33.02 -14.57 15.70
C GLY A 294 32.69 -15.97 16.24
N HIS A 295 33.16 -17.03 15.59
CA HIS A 295 32.98 -18.38 16.14
C HIS A 295 34.00 -18.58 17.26
N HIS A 296 33.51 -18.92 18.46
CA HIS A 296 34.35 -19.47 19.51
C HIS A 296 35.22 -20.58 18.93
N GLN A 297 36.54 -20.38 18.89
CA GLN A 297 37.46 -21.50 18.87
C GLN A 297 37.18 -22.29 20.14
N TRP A 298 36.40 -23.36 20.01
CA TRP A 298 36.33 -24.37 21.06
C TRP A 298 37.76 -24.73 21.42
N SER A 299 38.09 -24.56 22.70
CA SER A 299 39.32 -25.07 23.27
C SER A 299 39.47 -26.51 22.78
N LYS A 300 40.52 -26.79 22.00
CA LYS A 300 40.91 -28.17 21.71
C LYS A 300 41.24 -28.80 23.05
N THR A 301 40.27 -29.47 23.67
CA THR A 301 40.52 -30.32 24.82
C THR A 301 41.64 -31.27 24.42
N VAL A 302 42.72 -31.25 25.20
CA VAL A 302 43.88 -32.09 25.02
C VAL A 302 43.41 -33.53 24.81
N VAL A 303 43.76 -34.05 23.65
CA VAL A 303 43.42 -35.37 23.16
C VAL A 303 44.20 -36.40 23.97
N GLY A 304 43.50 -37.25 24.72
CA GLY A 304 44.06 -38.49 25.22
C GLY A 304 44.34 -39.48 24.08
N SER A 305 45.39 -40.30 24.24
CA SER A 305 45.76 -41.42 23.38
C SER A 305 44.77 -42.59 23.50
N GLY A 306 43.53 -42.37 23.08
CA GLY A 306 42.50 -43.39 23.16
C GLY A 306 42.64 -44.43 22.05
N ILE A 307 42.44 -45.70 22.41
CA ILE A 307 42.45 -46.90 21.56
C ILE A 307 41.57 -46.80 20.29
N TYR A 308 40.59 -45.88 20.30
CA TYR A 308 39.72 -45.59 19.15
C TYR A 308 40.42 -44.91 17.96
N ARG A 309 41.69 -44.53 18.11
CA ARG A 309 42.53 -44.00 17.02
C ARG A 309 43.26 -45.09 16.26
N GLU A 310 43.39 -46.29 16.83
CA GLU A 310 44.06 -47.39 16.17
C GLU A 310 43.13 -48.03 15.14
N GLN A 311 43.53 -47.96 13.87
CA GLN A 311 42.74 -48.52 12.76
C GLN A 311 42.42 -50.01 12.98
N ARG A 312 43.40 -50.80 13.44
CA ARG A 312 43.22 -52.23 13.74
C ARG A 312 42.15 -52.49 14.81
N TRP A 313 42.07 -51.62 15.81
CA TRP A 313 41.06 -51.75 16.85
C TRP A 313 39.66 -51.46 16.30
N LEU A 314 39.50 -50.40 15.50
CA LEU A 314 38.24 -50.06 14.86
C LEU A 314 37.75 -51.16 13.91
N GLU A 315 38.64 -51.71 13.09
CA GLU A 315 38.34 -52.83 12.18
C GLU A 315 37.92 -54.08 12.95
N SER A 316 38.61 -54.41 14.04
CA SER A 316 38.26 -55.53 14.92
C SER A 316 36.89 -55.34 15.59
N GLN A 317 36.57 -54.13 16.07
CA GLN A 317 35.25 -53.91 16.68
C GLN A 317 34.12 -53.95 15.64
N LEU A 318 34.37 -53.48 14.41
CA LEU A 318 33.41 -53.52 13.31
C LEU A 318 33.20 -54.95 12.78
N SER A 319 34.27 -55.75 12.63
CA SER A 319 34.14 -57.16 12.21
C SER A 319 33.40 -58.00 13.25
N ASN A 320 33.52 -57.67 14.53
CA ASN A 320 32.75 -58.27 15.63
C ASN A 320 31.28 -57.79 15.70
N GLY A 321 30.78 -57.05 14.70
CA GLY A 321 29.38 -56.64 14.60
C GLY A 321 28.94 -55.58 15.62
N LYS A 322 29.86 -54.97 16.37
CA LYS A 322 29.50 -53.95 17.38
C LYS A 322 29.01 -52.68 16.71
N ASN A 323 28.00 -52.06 17.32
CA ASN A 323 27.50 -50.76 16.87
C ASN A 323 28.29 -49.60 17.49
N VAL A 324 28.13 -48.41 16.92
CA VAL A 324 28.89 -47.21 17.30
C VAL A 324 28.75 -46.84 18.78
N ALA A 325 27.61 -47.13 19.42
CA ALA A 325 27.39 -46.84 20.83
C ALA A 325 28.14 -47.83 21.75
N GLN A 326 28.22 -49.11 21.34
CA GLN A 326 29.00 -50.12 22.04
C GLN A 326 30.51 -49.85 21.91
N MET A 327 30.97 -49.42 20.73
CA MET A 327 32.36 -49.01 20.50
C MET A 327 32.73 -47.79 21.35
N ALA A 328 31.86 -46.79 21.41
CA ALA A 328 32.05 -45.59 22.22
C ALA A 328 32.16 -45.92 23.72
N LYS A 329 31.29 -46.83 24.20
CA LYS A 329 31.35 -47.32 25.58
C LYS A 329 32.64 -48.10 25.86
N ALA A 330 33.09 -48.95 24.94
CA ALA A 330 34.32 -49.74 25.11
C ALA A 330 35.60 -48.87 25.11
N ALA A 331 35.60 -47.79 24.34
CA ALA A 331 36.71 -46.83 24.26
C ALA A 331 36.58 -45.65 25.24
N SER A 332 35.57 -45.66 26.13
CA SER A 332 35.24 -44.58 27.07
C SER A 332 35.27 -43.19 26.42
N CYS A 333 34.70 -43.07 25.23
CA CYS A 333 34.66 -41.82 24.47
C CYS A 333 33.27 -41.54 23.92
N SER A 334 33.08 -40.35 23.32
CA SER A 334 31.80 -40.01 22.72
C SER A 334 31.55 -40.79 21.43
N ILE A 335 30.28 -41.03 21.10
CA ILE A 335 29.86 -41.67 19.84
C ILE A 335 30.46 -40.92 18.64
N GLU A 336 30.52 -39.60 18.72
CA GLU A 336 30.97 -38.73 17.65
C GLU A 336 32.48 -38.84 17.43
N THR A 337 33.23 -39.16 18.50
CA THR A 337 34.65 -39.46 18.43
C THR A 337 34.92 -40.75 17.65
N ILE A 338 34.13 -41.81 17.87
CA ILE A 338 34.25 -43.06 17.09
C ILE A 338 33.91 -42.83 15.63
N LYS A 339 32.78 -42.15 15.33
CA LYS A 339 32.37 -41.85 13.94
C LYS A 339 33.47 -41.12 13.19
N LYS A 340 34.06 -40.10 13.82
CA LYS A 340 35.14 -39.31 13.23
C LYS A 340 36.31 -40.19 12.76
N TRP A 341 36.79 -41.10 13.60
CA TRP A 341 37.94 -41.94 13.26
C TRP A 341 37.59 -43.11 12.33
N VAL A 342 36.39 -43.67 12.44
CA VAL A 342 35.87 -44.65 11.45
C VAL A 342 35.82 -44.04 10.05
N TYR A 343 35.31 -42.82 9.90
CA TYR A 343 35.30 -42.14 8.60
C TYR A 343 36.67 -41.67 8.16
N HIS A 344 37.56 -41.27 9.09
CA HIS A 344 38.92 -40.88 8.76
C HIS A 344 39.70 -42.03 8.08
N TYR A 345 39.47 -43.27 8.50
CA TYR A 345 40.06 -44.47 7.89
C TYR A 345 39.20 -45.10 6.78
N ASN A 346 38.18 -44.38 6.27
CA ASN A 346 37.26 -44.88 5.24
C ASN A 346 36.53 -46.20 5.58
N LEU A 347 36.32 -46.49 6.87
CA LEU A 347 35.59 -47.66 7.34
C LEU A 347 34.07 -47.37 7.40
N SER A 348 33.25 -48.42 7.26
CA SER A 348 31.79 -48.32 7.34
C SER A 348 31.25 -48.75 8.70
N LEU A 349 30.31 -47.99 9.27
CA LEU A 349 29.69 -48.32 10.56
C LEU A 349 28.65 -49.43 10.43
N ASN A 350 28.64 -50.35 11.41
CA ASN A 350 27.56 -51.32 11.54
C ASN A 350 26.24 -50.61 11.89
N LYS A 351 25.19 -50.93 11.12
CA LYS A 351 23.84 -50.45 11.39
C LYS A 351 23.33 -51.08 12.68
N ARG A 352 22.71 -50.27 13.54
CA ARG A 352 21.96 -50.79 14.70
C ARG A 352 20.77 -51.60 14.16
N SER A 353 20.51 -52.80 14.68
CA SER A 353 19.23 -53.46 14.42
C SER A 353 18.12 -52.50 14.85
N PRO A 354 17.21 -52.11 13.95
CA PRO A 354 16.12 -51.21 14.32
C PRO A 354 15.35 -51.84 15.48
N GLY A 355 14.98 -51.03 16.47
CA GLY A 355 14.05 -51.46 17.53
C GLY A 355 12.78 -52.08 16.93
N THR A 356 12.07 -52.84 17.78
CA THR A 356 10.82 -53.57 17.48
C THR A 356 10.04 -52.96 16.32
N GLN A 357 9.66 -53.79 15.33
CA GLN A 357 9.06 -53.36 14.06
C GLN A 357 7.88 -52.39 14.21
N ASN A 358 7.20 -52.41 15.37
CA ASN A 358 6.15 -51.48 15.75
C ASN A 358 6.44 -50.79 17.09
N PRO A 359 6.92 -49.54 17.08
CA PRO A 359 6.72 -48.63 18.20
C PRO A 359 5.24 -48.58 18.60
N TRP A 360 4.91 -48.63 19.90
CA TRP A 360 3.53 -48.63 20.40
C TRP A 360 2.69 -47.43 19.94
N ASN A 361 3.36 -46.37 19.47
CA ASN A 361 2.77 -45.14 18.96
C ASN A 361 2.94 -44.97 17.45
N LYS A 362 3.38 -46.00 16.72
CA LYS A 362 3.53 -45.94 15.26
C LYS A 362 2.16 -45.84 14.61
N GLY A 363 1.85 -44.67 14.06
CA GLY A 363 0.55 -44.37 13.45
C GLY A 363 -0.34 -43.44 14.28
N PHE A 364 -0.01 -43.22 15.56
CA PHE A 364 -0.75 -42.31 16.43
C PHE A 364 -0.01 -40.96 16.54
N LYS A 365 -0.62 -39.88 16.01
CA LYS A 365 -0.20 -38.50 16.26
C LYS A 365 -1.31 -37.78 17.03
N GLY A 366 -0.94 -37.11 18.12
CA GLY A 366 -1.85 -36.34 18.96
C GLY A 366 -2.33 -37.16 20.15
N TYR A 367 -1.64 -37.07 21.28
CA TYR A 367 -2.23 -37.53 22.54
C TYR A 367 -3.27 -36.50 22.96
N ASN A 368 -4.52 -36.76 22.62
CA ASN A 368 -5.64 -36.24 23.39
C ASN A 368 -5.91 -37.27 24.48
N LEU A 369 -5.99 -36.84 25.73
CA LEU A 369 -6.54 -37.67 26.79
C LEU A 369 -8.04 -37.77 26.54
N ASP A 370 -8.45 -38.59 25.58
CA ASP A 370 -9.83 -39.08 25.49
C ASP A 370 -10.04 -40.06 26.64
N SER A 371 -10.04 -39.53 27.85
CA SER A 371 -10.55 -40.24 29.02
C SER A 371 -12.05 -40.42 28.77
N THR A 372 -12.47 -41.68 28.65
CA THR A 372 -13.88 -42.05 28.60
C THR A 372 -14.63 -41.43 29.78
N PRO A 373 -15.96 -41.26 29.69
CA PRO A 373 -16.77 -40.79 30.81
C PRO A 373 -16.46 -41.53 32.11
N GLU A 374 -16.30 -42.86 32.07
CA GLU A 374 -15.95 -43.64 33.28
C GLU A 374 -14.58 -43.27 33.84
N SER A 375 -13.55 -43.10 33.00
CA SER A 375 -12.20 -42.73 33.45
C SER A 375 -12.17 -41.35 34.15
N ARG A 376 -13.03 -40.42 33.71
CA ARG A 376 -13.18 -39.10 34.34
C ARG A 376 -13.92 -39.20 35.67
N GLU A 377 -14.91 -40.08 35.76
CA GLU A 377 -15.67 -40.38 36.98
C GLU A 377 -14.77 -40.99 38.06
N THR A 378 -13.99 -42.03 37.72
CA THR A 378 -13.06 -42.69 38.66
C THR A 378 -11.99 -41.73 39.18
N ARG A 379 -11.55 -40.75 38.37
CA ARG A 379 -10.65 -39.69 38.84
C ARG A 379 -11.32 -38.74 39.82
N ARG A 380 -12.60 -38.38 39.61
CA ARG A 380 -13.35 -37.55 40.56
C ARG A 380 -13.56 -38.27 41.88
N GLU A 381 -13.89 -39.56 41.84
CA GLU A 381 -14.05 -40.41 43.01
C GLU A 381 -12.74 -40.52 43.81
N ASN A 382 -11.61 -40.77 43.14
CA ASN A 382 -10.31 -40.81 43.80
C ASN A 382 -9.92 -39.45 44.40
N ALA A 383 -10.15 -38.34 43.68
CA ALA A 383 -9.86 -37.01 44.21
C ALA A 383 -10.71 -36.68 45.45
N ALA A 384 -11.99 -37.09 45.47
CA ALA A 384 -12.87 -36.95 46.63
C ALA A 384 -12.42 -37.82 47.81
N LYS A 385 -11.98 -39.05 47.55
CA LYS A 385 -11.52 -40.01 48.57
C LYS A 385 -10.22 -39.58 49.26
N TYR A 386 -9.25 -39.05 48.52
CA TYR A 386 -7.91 -38.74 49.05
C TYR A 386 -7.70 -37.27 49.45
N THR A 387 -8.68 -36.39 49.20
CA THR A 387 -8.58 -34.96 49.55
C THR A 387 -9.67 -34.57 50.54
N GLN A 388 -9.44 -34.82 51.83
CA GLN A 388 -10.36 -34.44 52.92
C GLN A 388 -10.49 -32.90 53.02
N ARG A 389 -11.72 -32.39 53.18
CA ARG A 389 -12.06 -30.95 53.19
C ARG A 389 -13.03 -30.65 54.34
N GLY A 390 -13.14 -29.37 54.73
CA GLY A 390 -14.03 -28.98 55.82
C GLY A 390 -13.54 -29.54 57.15
N GLU A 391 -14.46 -29.93 58.03
CA GLU A 391 -14.15 -30.48 59.35
C GLU A 391 -13.32 -31.78 59.33
N ASP A 392 -13.39 -32.52 58.23
CA ASP A 392 -12.59 -33.75 58.02
C ASP A 392 -11.13 -33.46 57.64
N SER A 393 -10.77 -32.20 57.35
CA SER A 393 -9.40 -31.81 57.02
C SER A 393 -8.60 -31.49 58.27
N VAL A 394 -7.43 -32.08 58.44
CA VAL A 394 -6.49 -31.76 59.54
C VAL A 394 -6.05 -30.28 59.59
N PHE A 395 -6.32 -29.51 58.53
CA PHE A 395 -6.03 -28.07 58.45
C PHE A 395 -7.24 -27.18 58.79
N TRP A 396 -8.38 -27.75 59.20
CA TRP A 396 -9.58 -26.99 59.55
C TRP A 396 -9.45 -26.28 60.90
N LYS A 397 -9.77 -24.97 60.92
CA LYS A 397 -9.64 -24.10 62.10
C LYS A 397 -10.99 -23.52 62.52
N GLY A 398 -12.01 -24.35 62.72
CA GLY A 398 -13.28 -23.92 63.34
C GLY A 398 -14.11 -22.90 62.56
N GLY A 399 -14.07 -22.91 61.23
CA GLY A 399 -15.05 -22.17 60.41
C GLY A 399 -14.87 -20.64 60.29
N VAL A 400 -13.74 -20.05 60.69
CA VAL A 400 -13.46 -18.58 60.68
C VAL A 400 -13.28 -17.93 59.28
N SER A 401 -13.88 -18.49 58.23
CA SER A 401 -13.76 -17.93 56.88
C SER A 401 -14.62 -16.68 56.71
N THR A 402 -14.07 -15.61 56.13
CA THR A 402 -14.86 -14.42 55.79
C THR A 402 -15.93 -14.74 54.76
N ASP A 403 -17.03 -13.98 54.73
CA ASP A 403 -18.09 -14.15 53.72
C ASP A 403 -17.55 -14.13 52.30
N ARG A 404 -16.56 -13.29 52.01
CA ARG A 404 -15.88 -13.27 50.70
C ARG A 404 -15.16 -14.58 50.39
N THR A 405 -14.55 -15.20 51.39
CA THR A 405 -13.91 -16.52 51.25
C THR A 405 -14.94 -17.61 51.02
N LEU A 406 -16.09 -17.55 51.70
CA LEU A 406 -17.20 -18.49 51.55
C LEU A 406 -17.88 -18.36 50.19
N ILE A 407 -18.17 -17.13 49.73
CA ILE A 407 -18.69 -16.83 48.40
C ILE A 407 -17.71 -17.37 47.34
N GLY A 408 -16.42 -17.05 47.46
CA GLY A 408 -15.41 -17.54 46.51
C GLY A 408 -15.21 -19.06 46.53
N ALA A 409 -15.47 -19.73 47.67
CA ALA A 409 -15.48 -21.19 47.75
C ALA A 409 -16.72 -21.77 47.07
N TRP A 410 -17.90 -21.22 47.35
CA TRP A 410 -19.17 -21.61 46.74
C TRP A 410 -19.12 -21.41 45.21
N THR A 411 -18.69 -20.25 44.72
CA THR A 411 -18.53 -19.98 43.28
C THR A 411 -17.63 -21.01 42.60
N ARG A 412 -16.52 -21.42 43.24
CA ARG A 412 -15.63 -22.46 42.70
C ARG A 412 -16.27 -23.85 42.69
N GLN A 413 -17.10 -24.18 43.67
CA GLN A 413 -17.82 -25.45 43.71
C GLN A 413 -18.94 -25.50 42.67
N THR A 414 -19.61 -24.37 42.43
CA THR A 414 -20.72 -24.21 41.48
C THR A 414 -20.25 -24.03 40.03
N ALA A 415 -19.02 -23.56 39.82
CA ALA A 415 -18.43 -23.30 38.51
C ALA A 415 -18.60 -24.43 37.47
N PRO A 416 -18.40 -25.73 37.79
CA PRO A 416 -18.60 -26.81 36.82
C PRO A 416 -20.03 -26.86 36.24
N GLN A 417 -21.04 -26.55 37.04
CA GLN A 417 -22.45 -26.53 36.61
C GLN A 417 -22.72 -25.30 35.72
N VAL A 418 -22.18 -24.14 36.08
CA VAL A 418 -22.26 -22.90 35.28
C VAL A 418 -21.60 -23.08 33.92
N HIS A 419 -20.40 -23.66 33.86
CA HIS A 419 -19.73 -23.92 32.59
C HIS A 419 -20.52 -24.89 31.71
N LYS A 420 -21.15 -25.91 32.31
CA LYS A 420 -22.02 -26.84 31.57
C LYS A 420 -23.27 -26.14 31.01
N GLN A 421 -23.87 -25.20 31.74
CA GLN A 421 -25.04 -24.42 31.29
C GLN A 421 -24.73 -23.63 30.01
N PHE A 422 -23.52 -23.09 29.89
CA PHE A 422 -23.09 -22.29 28.74
C PHE A 422 -22.27 -23.07 27.71
N ASP A 423 -22.40 -24.41 27.65
CA ASP A 423 -21.63 -25.30 26.76
C ASP A 423 -20.11 -25.05 26.74
N TYR A 424 -19.56 -24.65 27.89
CA TYR A 424 -18.16 -24.26 28.07
C TYR A 424 -17.73 -23.08 27.17
N ILE A 425 -18.66 -22.24 26.74
CA ILE A 425 -18.44 -21.03 25.95
C ILE A 425 -18.26 -19.85 26.89
N CYS A 426 -17.20 -19.08 26.67
CA CYS A 426 -16.97 -17.82 27.35
C CYS A 426 -18.03 -16.79 26.90
N GLN A 427 -18.80 -16.26 27.84
CA GLN A 427 -19.88 -15.30 27.59
C GLN A 427 -19.40 -13.87 27.32
N HIS A 428 -18.08 -13.64 27.30
CA HIS A 428 -17.49 -12.36 26.90
C HIS A 428 -16.85 -12.41 25.50
N CYS A 429 -16.14 -13.49 25.16
CA CYS A 429 -15.41 -13.60 23.88
C CYS A 429 -15.95 -14.67 22.92
N GLY A 430 -16.94 -15.47 23.33
CA GLY A 430 -17.54 -16.52 22.50
C GLY A 430 -16.65 -17.74 22.25
N GLU A 431 -15.48 -17.83 22.90
CA GLU A 431 -14.57 -18.96 22.72
C GLU A 431 -15.01 -20.17 23.55
N ARG A 432 -15.04 -21.35 22.92
CA ARG A 432 -15.35 -22.62 23.59
C ARG A 432 -14.09 -23.25 24.19
N GLY A 433 -14.14 -23.59 25.48
CA GLY A 433 -13.06 -24.26 26.22
C GLY A 433 -11.97 -23.33 26.76
N GLY A 434 -10.87 -23.92 27.24
CA GLY A 434 -9.78 -23.20 27.93
C GLY A 434 -9.96 -23.14 29.46
N ALA A 435 -9.19 -22.27 30.12
CA ALA A 435 -9.31 -22.05 31.57
C ALA A 435 -10.51 -21.12 31.85
N LEU A 436 -11.63 -21.70 32.26
CA LEU A 436 -12.88 -20.98 32.55
C LEU A 436 -13.05 -20.70 34.04
N HIS A 437 -13.61 -19.54 34.36
CA HIS A 437 -13.94 -19.06 35.69
C HIS A 437 -15.43 -18.68 35.72
N ALA A 438 -16.11 -18.96 36.82
CA ALA A 438 -17.47 -18.46 37.04
C ALA A 438 -17.38 -17.01 37.53
N HIS A 439 -17.98 -16.10 36.78
CA HIS A 439 -18.02 -14.67 37.06
C HIS A 439 -19.42 -14.27 37.53
N HIS A 440 -19.52 -13.44 38.57
CA HIS A 440 -20.80 -12.86 38.99
C HIS A 440 -21.23 -11.78 37.99
N LEU A 441 -22.42 -11.93 37.38
CA LEU A 441 -22.97 -10.99 36.41
C LEU A 441 -23.25 -9.63 37.07
N VAL A 442 -23.99 -9.65 38.18
CA VAL A 442 -24.08 -8.52 39.13
C VAL A 442 -22.97 -8.70 40.16
N PRO A 443 -22.01 -7.77 40.26
CA PRO A 443 -20.88 -7.90 41.18
C PRO A 443 -21.32 -7.97 42.63
N VAL A 444 -20.62 -8.78 43.43
CA VAL A 444 -20.90 -8.97 44.87
C VAL A 444 -20.86 -7.65 45.66
N PHE A 445 -20.03 -6.68 45.24
CA PHE A 445 -19.99 -5.37 45.89
C PHE A 445 -21.20 -4.49 45.54
N ALA A 446 -21.88 -4.77 44.42
CA ALA A 446 -23.05 -4.02 43.97
C ALA A 446 -24.33 -4.54 44.64
N ASP A 447 -24.48 -5.87 44.74
CA ASP A 447 -25.54 -6.50 45.53
C ASP A 447 -25.05 -7.84 46.11
N ILE A 448 -24.93 -7.89 47.44
CA ILE A 448 -24.45 -9.07 48.16
C ILE A 448 -25.49 -10.20 48.20
N ASN A 449 -26.79 -9.89 48.08
CA ASN A 449 -27.85 -10.90 48.16
C ASN A 449 -27.80 -11.86 46.97
N LEU A 450 -27.32 -11.37 45.83
CA LEU A 450 -27.16 -12.15 44.60
C LEU A 450 -25.87 -12.98 44.58
N ALA A 451 -25.03 -12.91 45.62
CA ALA A 451 -23.71 -13.56 45.64
C ALA A 451 -23.77 -15.09 45.62
N TYR A 452 -24.86 -15.67 46.15
CA TYR A 452 -25.13 -17.11 46.21
C TYR A 452 -26.19 -17.57 45.18
N GLU A 453 -26.61 -16.69 44.27
CA GLU A 453 -27.57 -17.05 43.25
C GLU A 453 -26.90 -17.70 42.04
N PHE A 454 -27.37 -18.90 41.68
CA PHE A 454 -26.85 -19.64 40.53
C PHE A 454 -27.03 -18.86 39.22
N LYS A 455 -28.19 -18.21 39.05
CA LYS A 455 -28.52 -17.43 37.84
C LYS A 455 -27.64 -16.19 37.66
N ASN A 456 -26.99 -15.73 38.74
CA ASN A 456 -26.07 -14.61 38.72
C ASN A 456 -24.65 -15.02 38.30
N LEU A 457 -24.39 -16.29 37.99
CA LEU A 457 -23.08 -16.76 37.54
C LEU A 457 -23.06 -17.01 36.03
N VAL A 458 -21.99 -16.53 35.39
CA VAL A 458 -21.74 -16.73 33.95
C VAL A 458 -20.35 -17.29 33.71
N SER A 459 -20.20 -18.05 32.62
CA SER A 459 -18.95 -18.69 32.25
C SER A 459 -18.04 -17.73 31.49
N VAL A 460 -16.85 -17.40 32.01
CA VAL A 460 -15.90 -16.47 31.37
C VAL A 460 -14.49 -17.08 31.37
N CYS A 461 -13.71 -16.93 30.29
CA CYS A 461 -12.33 -17.42 30.26
C CYS A 461 -11.41 -16.55 31.12
N LYS A 462 -10.30 -17.12 31.62
CA LYS A 462 -9.37 -16.47 32.55
C LYS A 462 -8.88 -15.11 32.07
N SER A 463 -8.59 -14.96 30.77
CA SER A 463 -8.15 -13.68 30.19
C SER A 463 -9.24 -12.62 30.24
N CYS A 464 -10.47 -12.96 29.83
CA CYS A 464 -11.61 -12.04 29.89
C CYS A 464 -11.97 -11.71 31.35
N HIS A 465 -11.97 -12.71 32.24
CA HIS A 465 -12.21 -12.52 33.67
C HIS A 465 -11.18 -11.57 34.30
N THR A 466 -9.90 -11.70 33.93
CA THR A 466 -8.84 -10.79 34.41
C THR A 466 -9.05 -9.38 33.87
N LYS A 467 -9.40 -9.25 32.58
CA LYS A 467 -9.62 -7.96 31.92
C LYS A 467 -10.80 -7.20 32.53
N ILE A 468 -11.93 -7.88 32.77
CA ILE A 468 -13.12 -7.27 33.36
C ILE A 468 -12.76 -6.63 34.72
N HIS A 469 -12.07 -7.36 35.59
CA HIS A 469 -11.66 -6.84 36.89
C HIS A 469 -10.52 -5.82 36.83
N SER A 470 -9.54 -5.98 35.94
CA SER A 470 -8.40 -5.04 35.89
C SER A 470 -8.78 -3.69 35.29
N GLN A 471 -9.88 -3.62 34.55
CA GLN A 471 -10.37 -2.41 33.88
C GLN A 471 -11.66 -1.85 34.50
N ASN A 472 -12.15 -2.43 35.61
CA ASN A 472 -13.40 -2.05 36.28
C ASN A 472 -14.63 -2.07 35.36
N LEU A 473 -14.73 -3.08 34.48
CA LEU A 473 -15.78 -3.18 33.45
C LEU A 473 -17.00 -3.99 33.93
N GLU A 474 -17.08 -4.34 35.22
CA GLU A 474 -18.11 -5.25 35.72
C GLU A 474 -19.54 -4.72 35.50
N LEU A 475 -19.77 -3.42 35.71
CA LEU A 475 -21.07 -2.77 35.51
C LEU A 475 -21.47 -2.70 34.04
N GLU A 476 -20.51 -2.46 33.14
CA GLU A 476 -20.75 -2.43 31.70
C GLU A 476 -21.06 -3.83 31.19
N PHE A 477 -20.30 -4.83 31.63
CA PHE A 477 -20.53 -6.23 31.32
C PHE A 477 -21.91 -6.70 31.77
N ALA A 478 -22.35 -6.32 32.98
CA ALA A 478 -23.68 -6.63 33.50
C ALA A 478 -24.81 -6.04 32.63
N LYS A 479 -24.68 -4.77 32.22
CA LYS A 479 -25.72 -4.06 31.44
C LYS A 479 -25.87 -4.58 30.01
N ASN A 480 -24.75 -4.99 29.41
CA ASN A 480 -24.70 -5.40 28.00
C ASN A 480 -24.74 -6.93 27.83
N PHE A 481 -25.00 -7.68 28.90
CA PHE A 481 -24.98 -9.12 28.85
C PHE A 481 -26.10 -9.69 27.99
N GLN A 482 -25.71 -10.39 26.92
CA GLN A 482 -26.57 -11.25 26.13
C GLN A 482 -25.93 -12.64 26.05
N PRO A 483 -26.68 -13.72 26.31
CA PRO A 483 -26.10 -15.06 26.33
C PRO A 483 -25.62 -15.48 24.93
N ILE A 484 -24.35 -15.88 24.84
CA ILE A 484 -23.74 -16.40 23.62
C ILE A 484 -24.04 -17.90 23.53
N THR A 485 -24.85 -18.28 22.55
CA THR A 485 -25.31 -19.67 22.33
C THR A 485 -24.48 -20.42 21.29
N GLU A 486 -23.78 -19.72 20.40
CA GLU A 486 -22.91 -20.31 19.38
C GLU A 486 -21.46 -19.83 19.56
N PRO A 487 -20.45 -20.71 19.43
CA PRO A 487 -19.06 -20.29 19.54
C PRO A 487 -18.70 -19.34 18.41
N ALA A 488 -18.08 -18.22 18.74
CA ALA A 488 -17.42 -17.37 17.75
C ALA A 488 -16.24 -18.15 17.18
N GLN A 489 -16.46 -18.86 16.07
CA GLN A 489 -15.37 -19.44 15.32
C GLN A 489 -14.51 -18.29 14.81
N TRP A 490 -13.19 -18.47 14.91
CA TRP A 490 -12.11 -17.54 14.57
C TRP A 490 -11.63 -16.62 15.70
N LYS A 491 -10.63 -17.09 16.46
CA LYS A 491 -9.68 -16.18 17.11
C LYS A 491 -8.64 -15.73 16.09
N GLU A 492 -8.37 -14.42 16.03
CA GLU A 492 -7.18 -13.93 15.35
C GLU A 492 -5.91 -14.36 16.07
N LYS A 493 -4.89 -14.70 15.29
CA LYS A 493 -3.57 -15.09 15.79
C LYS A 493 -2.95 -13.89 16.52
N PRO A 494 -2.57 -13.99 17.81
CA PRO A 494 -1.93 -12.89 18.51
C PRO A 494 -0.63 -12.50 17.79
N VAL A 495 -0.54 -11.23 17.39
CA VAL A 495 0.65 -10.68 16.74
C VAL A 495 1.70 -10.43 17.82
N PRO A 496 2.90 -11.01 17.73
CA PRO A 496 3.95 -10.77 18.71
C PRO A 496 4.29 -9.27 18.76
N ALA A 497 4.62 -8.76 19.94
CA ALA A 497 5.11 -7.40 20.16
C ALA A 497 6.48 -7.21 19.49
N GLY A 498 6.49 -7.10 18.16
CA GLY A 498 7.66 -6.72 17.40
C GLY A 498 7.97 -5.25 17.60
N ARG A 499 9.25 -4.88 17.53
CA ARG A 499 9.67 -3.48 17.39
C ARG A 499 9.09 -2.95 16.07
N LYS A 500 7.98 -2.21 16.15
CA LYS A 500 7.38 -1.58 14.97
C LYS A 500 8.28 -0.43 14.51
N LEU A 501 8.51 -0.35 13.20
CA LEU A 501 9.32 0.71 12.61
C LEU A 501 8.43 1.94 12.43
N ALA A 502 8.79 3.07 13.02
CA ALA A 502 8.11 4.34 12.81
C ALA A 502 8.69 5.08 11.59
N ALA A 503 7.86 5.90 10.95
CA ALA A 503 8.36 6.87 9.98
C ALA A 503 9.20 7.96 10.68
N HIS A 504 10.17 8.51 9.97
CA HIS A 504 10.97 9.64 10.44
C HIS A 504 11.10 10.70 9.36
N ALA A 505 11.23 11.95 9.77
CA ALA A 505 11.35 13.08 8.85
C ALA A 505 12.80 13.22 8.33
N VAL A 506 12.95 13.42 7.01
CA VAL A 506 14.23 13.71 6.34
C VAL A 506 14.07 14.92 5.43
N GLU A 507 15.02 15.84 5.46
CA GLU A 507 15.00 17.07 4.66
C GLU A 507 15.35 16.82 3.19
N ILE A 508 14.61 17.47 2.28
CA ILE A 508 14.94 17.53 0.85
C ILE A 508 15.99 18.62 0.64
N ILE A 509 17.13 18.25 0.06
CA ILE A 509 18.28 19.15 -0.14
C ILE A 509 18.41 19.64 -1.59
N LYS A 510 17.84 18.91 -2.56
CA LYS A 510 18.00 19.23 -3.98
C LYS A 510 16.83 18.71 -4.81
N VAL A 511 16.43 19.48 -5.81
CA VAL A 511 15.48 19.07 -6.86
C VAL A 511 16.09 19.33 -8.23
N GLU A 512 16.06 18.34 -9.12
CA GLU A 512 16.62 18.43 -10.47
C GLU A 512 15.61 17.95 -11.51
N PHE A 513 15.48 18.64 -12.63
CA PHE A 513 14.65 18.15 -13.74
C PHE A 513 15.39 17.06 -14.52
N LEU A 514 14.75 15.92 -14.77
CA LEU A 514 15.32 14.79 -15.50
C LEU A 514 14.76 14.64 -16.93
N GLY A 515 13.94 15.58 -17.39
CA GLY A 515 13.25 15.48 -18.68
C GLY A 515 11.94 14.72 -18.63
N PHE A 516 11.38 14.49 -19.82
CA PHE A 516 10.14 13.73 -19.99
C PHE A 516 10.41 12.23 -19.93
N GLN A 517 9.84 11.57 -18.93
CA GLN A 517 9.98 10.12 -18.75
C GLN A 517 8.62 9.45 -18.68
N THR A 518 8.55 8.17 -19.06
CA THR A 518 7.35 7.38 -18.85
C THR A 518 7.14 7.17 -17.36
N THR A 519 5.95 7.50 -16.90
CA THR A 519 5.56 7.44 -15.49
C THR A 519 4.47 6.41 -15.25
N TYR A 520 4.40 5.95 -14.02
CA TYR A 520 3.55 4.86 -13.56
C TYR A 520 2.95 5.21 -12.20
N ASP A 521 1.86 4.56 -11.85
CA ASP A 521 1.27 4.64 -10.53
C ASP A 521 0.76 3.27 -10.07
N LEU A 522 0.46 3.13 -8.78
CA LEU A 522 -0.08 1.92 -8.19
C LEU A 522 -1.19 2.25 -7.21
N GLU A 523 -2.18 1.36 -7.15
CA GLU A 523 -3.29 1.42 -6.21
C GLU A 523 -3.09 0.38 -5.11
N VAL A 524 -3.35 0.78 -3.87
CA VAL A 524 -3.16 -0.03 -2.66
C VAL A 524 -4.53 -0.34 -2.05
N GLU A 525 -4.70 -1.54 -1.52
CA GLU A 525 -5.91 -1.90 -0.76
C GLU A 525 -6.02 -1.09 0.55
N GLU A 526 -7.26 -0.78 0.93
CA GLU A 526 -7.63 -0.11 2.18
C GLU A 526 -7.04 -0.80 3.43
N PRO A 527 -6.83 -0.09 4.55
CA PRO A 527 -7.30 1.28 4.84
C PRO A 527 -6.33 2.41 4.47
N TRP A 528 -5.08 2.09 4.11
CA TRP A 528 -4.03 3.11 3.91
C TRP A 528 -3.69 3.28 2.42
N HIS A 529 -4.00 4.45 1.85
CA HIS A 529 -3.77 4.77 0.44
C HIS A 529 -2.37 5.34 0.17
N ASN A 530 -1.35 4.76 0.78
CA ASN A 530 0.04 5.17 0.65
C ASN A 530 0.97 3.96 0.50
N PHE A 531 2.19 4.19 0.05
CA PHE A 531 3.21 3.15 -0.06
C PHE A 531 4.63 3.73 0.04
N VAL A 532 5.61 2.83 0.17
CA VAL A 532 7.02 3.23 0.26
C VAL A 532 7.74 3.09 -1.08
N ALA A 533 8.16 4.22 -1.65
CA ALA A 533 8.88 4.36 -2.91
C ALA A 533 10.28 4.95 -2.68
N ASN A 534 11.34 4.22 -3.08
CA ASN A 534 12.74 4.56 -2.77
C ASN A 534 13.03 4.87 -1.29
N GLY A 535 12.17 4.38 -0.38
CA GLY A 535 12.27 4.66 1.05
C GLY A 535 11.52 5.91 1.51
N LEU A 536 10.82 6.63 0.64
CA LEU A 536 9.92 7.74 0.97
C LEU A 536 8.47 7.25 1.03
N VAL A 537 7.66 7.86 1.87
CA VAL A 537 6.21 7.63 1.92
C VAL A 537 5.53 8.52 0.90
N VAL A 538 4.90 7.89 -0.08
CA VAL A 538 4.23 8.55 -1.19
C VAL A 538 2.76 8.13 -1.25
N HIS A 539 1.93 9.04 -1.79
CA HIS A 539 0.50 8.79 -1.91
C HIS A 539 0.21 7.92 -3.14
N ASN A 540 -0.87 7.15 -3.11
CA ASN A 540 -1.39 6.53 -4.33
C ASN A 540 -1.98 7.59 -5.28
N SER A 541 -2.07 7.34 -6.58
CA SER A 541 -2.95 8.20 -7.38
C SER A 541 -4.40 7.95 -6.99
N PHE A 542 -5.05 8.97 -6.40
CA PHE A 542 -6.50 9.01 -6.28
C PHE A 542 -7.10 9.10 -7.69
N ARG A 543 -7.39 7.95 -8.29
CA ARG A 543 -8.52 7.83 -9.22
C ARG A 543 -9.76 8.14 -8.39
N TYR A 544 -10.58 9.10 -8.82
CA TYR A 544 -11.88 9.49 -8.27
C TYR A 544 -12.35 8.63 -7.07
N THR A 545 -12.18 9.12 -5.84
CA THR A 545 -12.66 8.39 -4.65
C THR A 545 -14.12 8.70 -4.39
N GLY A 546 -14.86 7.66 -3.97
CA GLY A 546 -16.23 7.79 -3.48
C GLY A 546 -16.37 8.69 -2.25
N SER A 547 -15.24 9.07 -1.63
CA SER A 547 -15.15 9.94 -0.46
C SER A 547 -16.05 11.18 -0.55
N ARG A 548 -16.02 11.92 -1.66
CA ARG A 548 -16.85 13.12 -1.85
C ARG A 548 -18.34 12.81 -1.85
N ILE A 549 -18.74 11.65 -2.35
CA ILE A 549 -20.13 11.18 -2.36
C ILE A 549 -20.55 10.84 -0.91
N LEU A 550 -19.67 10.16 -0.16
CA LEU A 550 -19.89 9.85 1.25
C LEU A 550 -19.96 11.12 2.11
N ASP A 551 -19.16 12.14 1.79
CA ASP A 551 -19.14 13.42 2.49
C ASP A 551 -20.46 14.19 2.33
N VAL A 552 -21.14 14.07 1.18
CA VAL A 552 -22.51 14.61 1.00
C VAL A 552 -23.49 13.92 1.96
N VAL A 553 -23.41 12.60 2.11
CA VAL A 553 -24.28 11.86 3.05
C VAL A 553 -23.98 12.23 4.50
N ASN A 554 -22.71 12.47 4.82
CA ASN A 554 -22.27 12.88 6.15
C ASN A 554 -22.48 14.39 6.43
N GLY A 555 -23.06 15.15 5.49
CA GLY A 555 -23.32 16.59 5.64
C GLY A 555 -22.06 17.47 5.65
N LYS A 556 -20.91 16.95 5.19
CA LYS A 556 -19.64 17.69 5.15
C LYS A 556 -19.47 18.54 3.89
N THR A 557 -20.15 18.20 2.81
CA THR A 557 -20.03 18.82 1.49
C THR A 557 -21.41 18.96 0.85
N ASP A 558 -21.64 20.00 0.06
CA ASP A 558 -22.92 20.15 -0.65
C ASP A 558 -22.99 19.17 -1.84
N VAL A 559 -24.19 18.68 -2.15
CA VAL A 559 -24.44 17.84 -3.32
C VAL A 559 -24.03 18.55 -4.61
N GLU A 560 -24.16 19.88 -4.67
CA GLU A 560 -23.78 20.69 -5.83
C GLU A 560 -22.26 20.87 -6.01
N ASP A 561 -21.48 20.58 -4.95
CA ASP A 561 -20.02 20.50 -5.07
C ASP A 561 -19.60 19.22 -5.79
N VAL A 562 -20.41 18.17 -5.71
CA VAL A 562 -20.14 16.84 -6.28
C VAL A 562 -20.79 16.66 -7.64
N PHE A 563 -22.05 17.04 -7.78
CA PHE A 563 -22.82 16.91 -9.03
C PHE A 563 -23.04 18.26 -9.68
N TYR A 564 -23.05 18.25 -11.00
CA TYR A 564 -23.45 19.41 -11.80
C TYR A 564 -24.89 19.22 -12.26
N LEU A 565 -25.73 20.19 -11.90
CA LEU A 565 -27.03 20.42 -12.53
C LEU A 565 -26.99 21.74 -13.28
N ARG A 566 -27.75 21.82 -14.38
CA ARG A 566 -27.85 23.03 -15.16
C ARG A 566 -28.61 24.11 -14.35
N PRO A 567 -28.31 25.42 -14.50
CA PRO A 567 -29.12 26.46 -13.88
C PRO A 567 -30.57 26.44 -14.41
N VAL A 568 -31.49 27.10 -13.70
CA VAL A 568 -32.87 27.31 -14.15
C VAL A 568 -32.86 28.19 -15.41
N GLY A 569 -33.65 27.84 -16.40
CA GLY A 569 -33.73 28.60 -17.65
C GLY A 569 -34.40 27.86 -18.80
N ALA A 570 -34.56 28.58 -19.91
CA ALA A 570 -35.07 28.04 -21.17
C ALA A 570 -33.93 27.48 -22.01
N TYR A 571 -34.09 26.25 -22.50
CA TYR A 571 -33.10 25.53 -23.29
C TYR A 571 -33.66 25.05 -24.63
N SER A 572 -32.78 24.86 -25.60
CA SER A 572 -33.11 24.24 -26.90
C SER A 572 -32.12 23.13 -27.19
N ASP A 573 -32.60 22.04 -27.77
CA ASP A 573 -31.73 20.99 -28.30
C ASP A 573 -31.31 21.25 -29.76
N ARG A 574 -30.47 20.36 -30.31
CA ARG A 574 -30.00 20.40 -31.70
C ARG A 574 -31.10 20.22 -32.75
N GLN A 575 -32.27 19.70 -32.36
CA GLN A 575 -33.44 19.49 -33.22
C GLN A 575 -34.43 20.66 -33.12
N GLY A 576 -34.10 21.70 -32.35
CA GLY A 576 -34.95 22.88 -32.14
C GLY A 576 -36.05 22.68 -31.08
N LYS A 577 -36.02 21.57 -30.34
CA LYS A 577 -36.97 21.33 -29.25
C LYS A 577 -36.62 22.23 -28.06
N LYS A 578 -37.53 23.15 -27.74
CA LYS A 578 -37.42 24.05 -26.59
C LYS A 578 -38.06 23.43 -25.36
N TYR A 579 -37.45 23.63 -24.20
CA TYR A 579 -37.97 23.21 -22.90
C TYR A 579 -37.51 24.17 -21.81
N ASP A 580 -38.33 24.32 -20.78
CA ASP A 580 -38.02 25.13 -19.61
C ASP A 580 -37.60 24.22 -18.45
N TYR A 581 -36.45 24.51 -17.86
CA TYR A 581 -35.99 23.87 -16.65
C TYR A 581 -36.32 24.78 -15.47
N THR A 582 -37.39 24.45 -14.75
CA THR A 582 -37.95 25.25 -13.66
C THR A 582 -37.27 24.93 -12.32
N GLU A 583 -37.47 25.79 -11.31
CA GLU A 583 -36.92 25.55 -9.97
C GLU A 583 -37.48 24.26 -9.33
N ALA A 584 -38.74 23.93 -9.60
CA ALA A 584 -39.35 22.70 -9.10
C ALA A 584 -38.65 21.45 -9.66
N LEU A 585 -38.44 21.38 -10.98
CA LEU A 585 -37.71 20.29 -11.63
C LEU A 585 -36.26 20.20 -11.14
N ARG A 586 -35.63 21.36 -10.92
CA ARG A 586 -34.28 21.42 -10.37
C ARG A 586 -34.20 20.86 -8.95
N GLN A 587 -35.17 21.17 -8.10
CA GLN A 587 -35.22 20.63 -6.75
C GLN A 587 -35.42 19.12 -6.75
N GLU A 588 -36.28 18.59 -7.63
CA GLU A 588 -36.45 17.14 -7.83
C GLU A 588 -35.13 16.45 -8.21
N ASP A 589 -34.36 17.03 -9.13
CA ASP A 589 -33.07 16.49 -9.55
C ASP A 589 -32.01 16.57 -8.43
N LEU A 590 -32.01 17.63 -7.61
CA LEU A 590 -31.15 17.73 -6.43
C LEU A 590 -31.44 16.64 -5.41
N ASP A 591 -32.73 16.39 -5.17
CA ASP A 591 -33.16 15.33 -4.25
C ASP A 591 -32.81 13.94 -4.79
N TRP A 592 -32.89 13.76 -6.12
CA TRP A 592 -32.38 12.55 -6.78
C TRP A 592 -30.88 12.37 -6.59
N CYS A 593 -30.09 13.43 -6.71
CA CYS A 593 -28.65 13.37 -6.43
C CYS A 593 -28.36 12.97 -4.98
N ARG A 594 -29.08 13.53 -4.01
CA ARG A 594 -28.95 13.16 -2.59
C ARG A 594 -29.30 11.70 -2.34
N GLN A 595 -30.40 11.22 -2.94
CA GLN A 595 -30.79 9.81 -2.88
C GLN A 595 -29.73 8.90 -3.51
N GLY A 596 -29.15 9.31 -4.64
CA GLY A 596 -28.03 8.62 -5.28
C GLY A 596 -26.81 8.49 -4.36
N CYS A 597 -26.45 9.54 -3.62
CA CYS A 597 -25.38 9.50 -2.61
C CYS A 597 -25.70 8.52 -1.47
N ALA A 598 -26.92 8.56 -0.93
CA ALA A 598 -27.35 7.66 0.14
C ALA A 598 -27.34 6.19 -0.33
N HIS A 599 -27.77 5.95 -1.57
CA HIS A 599 -27.71 4.63 -2.19
C HIS A 599 -26.26 4.17 -2.38
N TYR A 600 -25.37 5.05 -2.84
CA TYR A 600 -23.95 4.77 -2.96
C TYR A 600 -23.36 4.33 -1.61
N LYS A 601 -23.61 5.08 -0.53
CA LYS A 601 -23.16 4.72 0.82
C LYS A 601 -23.65 3.33 1.23
N THR A 602 -24.94 3.05 1.02
CA THR A 602 -25.53 1.74 1.35
C THR A 602 -24.82 0.60 0.61
N ARG A 603 -24.47 0.78 -0.66
CA ARG A 603 -23.76 -0.24 -1.44
C ARG A 603 -22.32 -0.45 -0.97
N ILE A 604 -21.62 0.63 -0.62
CA ILE A 604 -20.28 0.54 -0.03
C ILE A 604 -20.34 -0.21 1.31
N ASP A 605 -21.31 0.11 2.17
CA ASP A 605 -21.50 -0.56 3.46
C ASP A 605 -21.86 -2.07 3.28
N GLN A 606 -22.48 -2.44 2.15
CA GLN A 606 -22.74 -3.83 1.74
C GLN A 606 -21.51 -4.54 1.12
N GLY A 607 -20.37 -3.87 1.01
CA GLY A 607 -19.12 -4.42 0.46
C GLY A 607 -18.99 -4.36 -1.07
N PHE A 608 -19.79 -3.54 -1.76
CA PHE A 608 -19.61 -3.33 -3.20
C PHE A 608 -18.30 -2.57 -3.46
N SER A 609 -17.65 -2.87 -4.59
CA SER A 609 -16.51 -2.06 -5.03
C SER A 609 -16.97 -0.67 -5.45
N GLU A 610 -16.14 0.35 -5.19
CA GLU A 610 -16.42 1.72 -5.63
C GLU A 610 -16.69 1.82 -7.14
N GLU A 611 -16.04 0.98 -7.94
CA GLU A 611 -16.21 0.96 -9.40
C GLU A 611 -17.60 0.50 -9.85
N HIS A 612 -18.21 -0.39 -9.08
CA HIS A 612 -19.58 -0.84 -9.32
C HIS A 612 -20.55 0.19 -8.73
N ALA A 613 -20.33 0.61 -7.48
CA ALA A 613 -21.19 1.58 -6.81
C ALA A 613 -21.26 2.92 -7.54
N ARG A 614 -20.16 3.40 -8.15
CA ARG A 614 -20.15 4.64 -8.96
C ARG A 614 -20.96 4.53 -10.25
N GLY A 615 -21.29 3.32 -10.72
CA GLY A 615 -22.17 3.13 -11.86
C GLY A 615 -23.64 3.43 -11.54
N LEU A 616 -23.98 3.55 -10.24
CA LEU A 616 -25.35 3.66 -9.75
C LEU A 616 -25.74 5.10 -9.36
N ILE A 617 -24.78 6.03 -9.38
CA ILE A 617 -25.02 7.45 -9.05
C ILE A 617 -25.31 8.25 -10.32
N PRO A 618 -25.86 9.47 -10.19
CA PRO A 618 -26.05 10.36 -11.34
C PRO A 618 -24.75 10.60 -12.12
N PHE A 619 -24.90 10.69 -13.44
CA PHE A 619 -23.77 10.67 -14.37
C PHE A 619 -22.87 11.91 -14.30
N ASP A 620 -23.47 13.10 -14.14
CA ASP A 620 -22.78 14.38 -14.25
C ASP A 620 -22.10 14.82 -12.95
N VAL A 621 -21.17 14.00 -12.50
CA VAL A 621 -20.24 14.34 -11.44
C VAL A 621 -19.26 15.42 -11.92
N ARG A 622 -18.96 16.42 -11.07
CA ARG A 622 -17.95 17.45 -11.32
C ARG A 622 -16.55 16.87 -11.27
N GLN A 623 -15.77 17.16 -12.30
CA GLN A 623 -14.41 16.67 -12.45
C GLN A 623 -13.43 17.81 -12.75
N HIS A 624 -12.18 17.53 -12.41
CA HIS A 624 -11.03 18.33 -12.79
C HIS A 624 -10.14 17.47 -13.68
N TRP A 625 -9.61 18.05 -14.74
CA TRP A 625 -8.64 17.38 -15.58
C TRP A 625 -7.64 18.37 -16.15
N VAL A 626 -6.46 17.87 -16.47
CA VAL A 626 -5.46 18.60 -17.25
C VAL A 626 -5.69 18.27 -18.72
N LEU A 627 -5.59 19.27 -19.58
CA LEU A 627 -5.74 19.18 -21.02
C LEU A 627 -4.50 19.80 -21.67
N SER A 628 -3.69 19.01 -22.35
CA SER A 628 -2.62 19.53 -23.21
C SER A 628 -3.10 19.58 -24.66
N ALA A 629 -2.79 20.63 -25.41
CA ALA A 629 -3.14 20.78 -26.81
C ALA A 629 -2.07 21.55 -27.59
N ASN A 630 -1.88 21.26 -28.87
CA ASN A 630 -1.21 22.20 -29.78
C ASN A 630 -2.20 23.22 -30.35
N ALA A 631 -1.70 24.30 -30.97
CA ALA A 631 -2.57 25.37 -31.47
C ALA A 631 -3.59 24.88 -32.51
N ARG A 632 -3.19 23.96 -33.40
CA ARG A 632 -4.10 23.33 -34.38
C ARG A 632 -5.22 22.53 -33.71
N SER A 633 -4.88 21.68 -32.74
CA SER A 633 -5.82 20.83 -32.00
C SER A 633 -6.78 21.67 -31.16
N LEU A 634 -6.32 22.78 -30.60
CA LEU A 634 -7.19 23.68 -29.84
C LEU A 634 -8.18 24.42 -30.76
N MET A 635 -7.75 24.89 -31.93
CA MET A 635 -8.67 25.44 -32.93
C MET A 635 -9.69 24.39 -33.40
N HIS A 636 -9.27 23.15 -33.61
CA HIS A 636 -10.17 22.06 -33.98
C HIS A 636 -11.22 21.79 -32.87
N LEU A 637 -10.80 21.84 -31.61
CA LEU A 637 -11.71 21.72 -30.48
C LEU A 637 -12.76 22.84 -30.48
N LEU A 638 -12.32 24.08 -30.67
CA LEU A 638 -13.18 25.26 -30.74
C LEU A 638 -14.17 25.16 -31.92
N ASP A 639 -13.73 24.67 -33.08
CA ASP A 639 -14.60 24.49 -34.26
C ASP A 639 -15.78 23.54 -33.96
N LEU A 640 -15.52 22.44 -33.26
CA LEU A 640 -16.51 21.39 -33.02
C LEU A 640 -17.38 21.62 -31.78
N ARG A 641 -16.87 22.33 -30.77
CA ARG A 641 -17.50 22.45 -29.45
C ARG A 641 -18.01 23.86 -29.13
N TRP A 642 -17.61 24.88 -29.89
CA TRP A 642 -18.11 26.25 -29.70
C TRP A 642 -19.24 26.64 -30.68
N LYS A 643 -19.72 25.70 -31.48
CA LYS A 643 -20.91 25.87 -32.33
C LYS A 643 -22.18 26.05 -31.48
N ALA A 644 -23.14 26.82 -31.97
CA ALA A 644 -24.36 27.15 -31.21
C ALA A 644 -25.24 25.93 -30.90
N ASP A 645 -25.16 24.89 -31.73
CA ASP A 645 -25.88 23.61 -31.59
C ASP A 645 -25.08 22.55 -30.79
N ALA A 646 -23.87 22.87 -30.31
CA ALA A 646 -23.14 21.99 -29.40
C ALA A 646 -23.74 22.03 -28.00
N GLN A 647 -23.39 21.05 -27.17
CA GLN A 647 -23.79 21.04 -25.77
C GLN A 647 -23.32 22.32 -25.07
N LEU A 648 -24.22 22.96 -24.32
CA LEU A 648 -23.99 24.22 -23.62
C LEU A 648 -22.76 24.18 -22.72
N GLU A 649 -22.55 23.10 -21.97
CA GLU A 649 -21.39 22.93 -21.11
C GLU A 649 -20.06 22.88 -21.88
N ALA A 650 -20.06 22.30 -23.09
CA ALA A 650 -18.90 22.30 -23.97
C ALA A 650 -18.66 23.69 -24.58
N GLN A 651 -19.72 24.43 -24.89
CA GLN A 651 -19.59 25.83 -25.32
C GLN A 651 -18.97 26.69 -24.23
N LYS A 652 -19.38 26.51 -22.96
CA LYS A 652 -18.78 27.20 -21.81
C LYS A 652 -17.32 26.84 -21.60
N LEU A 653 -16.92 25.59 -21.86
CA LEU A 653 -15.51 25.22 -21.85
C LEU A 653 -14.73 26.00 -22.92
N CYS A 654 -15.26 26.10 -24.15
CA CYS A 654 -14.63 26.88 -25.21
C CYS A 654 -14.55 28.38 -24.88
N GLU A 655 -15.60 28.96 -24.29
CA GLU A 655 -15.59 30.34 -23.79
C GLU A 655 -14.50 30.56 -22.74
N ALA A 656 -14.28 29.59 -21.85
CA ALA A 656 -13.24 29.67 -20.82
C ALA A 656 -11.82 29.45 -21.37
N ILE A 657 -11.67 28.66 -22.43
CA ILE A 657 -10.39 28.44 -23.13
C ILE A 657 -9.98 29.66 -23.96
N TRP A 658 -10.95 30.36 -24.55
CA TRP A 658 -10.70 31.38 -25.56
C TRP A 658 -9.77 32.53 -25.13
N PRO A 659 -9.95 33.18 -23.96
CA PRO A 659 -9.06 34.26 -23.53
C PRO A 659 -7.60 33.83 -23.45
N HIS A 660 -7.35 32.59 -23.00
CA HIS A 660 -6.01 32.01 -22.91
C HIS A 660 -5.41 31.76 -24.30
N PHE A 661 -6.21 31.28 -25.25
CA PHE A 661 -5.76 31.10 -26.63
C PHE A 661 -5.47 32.44 -27.31
N GLN A 662 -6.32 33.45 -27.11
CA GLN A 662 -6.15 34.79 -27.67
C GLN A 662 -4.90 35.49 -27.14
N ALA A 663 -4.63 35.37 -25.83
CA ALA A 663 -3.42 35.90 -25.23
C ALA A 663 -2.15 35.17 -25.71
N TRP A 664 -2.26 33.88 -26.03
CA TRP A 664 -1.13 33.05 -26.43
C TRP A 664 -0.73 33.24 -27.89
N VAL A 665 -1.69 33.19 -28.84
CA VAL A 665 -1.43 33.31 -30.29
C VAL A 665 -2.30 34.40 -30.93
N PRO A 666 -2.07 35.69 -30.64
CA PRO A 666 -2.99 36.78 -30.96
C PRO A 666 -3.33 36.90 -32.45
N ALA A 667 -2.35 36.88 -33.36
CA ALA A 667 -2.65 37.03 -34.80
C ALA A 667 -3.47 35.86 -35.36
N VAL A 668 -3.20 34.63 -34.87
CA VAL A 668 -3.96 33.42 -35.25
C VAL A 668 -5.36 33.46 -34.65
N ALA A 669 -5.51 33.95 -33.42
CA ALA A 669 -6.80 34.12 -32.77
C ALA A 669 -7.68 35.15 -33.51
N ASP A 670 -7.13 36.31 -33.89
CA ASP A 670 -7.85 37.33 -34.66
C ASP A 670 -8.30 36.81 -36.04
N TRP A 671 -7.42 36.08 -36.71
CA TRP A 671 -7.79 35.39 -37.95
C TRP A 671 -8.89 34.36 -37.71
N TYR A 672 -8.79 33.56 -36.66
CA TYR A 672 -9.78 32.54 -36.33
C TYR A 672 -11.14 33.17 -36.01
N GLU A 673 -11.18 34.25 -35.24
CA GLU A 673 -12.38 35.02 -34.90
C GLU A 673 -13.09 35.54 -36.15
N THR A 674 -12.35 36.19 -37.04
CA THR A 674 -12.92 36.77 -38.26
C THR A 674 -13.39 35.72 -39.27
N THR A 675 -12.67 34.59 -39.39
CA THR A 675 -12.88 33.64 -40.50
C THR A 675 -13.59 32.34 -40.13
N ARG A 676 -13.49 31.85 -38.89
CA ARG A 676 -13.91 30.49 -38.49
C ARG A 676 -14.77 30.41 -37.24
N LEU A 677 -14.63 31.32 -36.29
CA LEU A 677 -15.34 31.30 -35.01
C LEU A 677 -16.85 31.13 -35.20
N LYS A 678 -17.40 30.08 -34.58
CA LYS A 678 -18.82 29.67 -34.65
C LYS A 678 -19.34 29.35 -36.06
N LYS A 679 -18.47 29.27 -37.08
CA LYS A 679 -18.85 29.01 -38.49
C LYS A 679 -18.67 27.54 -38.94
N ALA A 680 -18.07 26.68 -38.10
CA ALA A 680 -17.96 25.23 -38.29
C ALA A 680 -17.41 24.76 -39.66
N ARG A 681 -16.53 25.54 -40.31
CA ARG A 681 -16.12 25.35 -41.72
C ARG A 681 -15.26 24.09 -42.00
N LEU A 682 -14.78 23.38 -40.98
CA LEU A 682 -14.09 22.08 -41.11
C LEU A 682 -14.70 21.01 -40.17
N SER A 683 -15.96 21.18 -39.75
CA SER A 683 -16.71 19.99 -39.35
C SER A 683 -16.78 19.07 -40.57
N PRO A 684 -16.55 17.75 -40.43
CA PRO A 684 -17.02 16.81 -41.44
C PRO A 684 -18.50 17.06 -41.76
#